data_AF-A0A183LLF3-F1
#
_entry.id   AF-A0A183LLF3-F1
#
_cell.length_a   1.000
_cell.length_b   1.000
_cell.length_c   1.000
_cell.angle_alpha   90.00
_cell.angle_beta   90.00
_cell.angle_gamma   90.00
#
_symmetry.space_group_name_H-M   'P 1'
#
loop_
_entity.id
_entity.type
_entity.pdbx_description
1 polymer ?
#
loop_
_entity_poly.entity_id
_entity_poly.type
_entity_poly.pdbx_seq_one_letter_code
_entity_poly.pdbx_strand_id
1 'polypeptide(L)'
;MLFNYYYNFFQFWIVFYICTYLPHLYDGCQSIATIKITEYSNEQFINQSNFNTIHSSWPINPINSQLSINLSDILLQNLHLSIDDINGPLYFSDIEQNEPFIIRRRLNDDHSKFSWYELTSIIPVNRETICDIKRYPERISISQLCCSTNTRTSATATATTTTITNMEVNHHNKNMYTFNDPCCMFLDITISSKGTYFLRIDINDLNDNAPKFQELIFGKSLINKHDNYGRFVISIIENTPNGRWIPLPKATDLDEGLNAYVQYSIKLPNNEPVWNDYFKLIDNVQNSNIDKMSIPTKVYLNTDTNEFSALATDYNGPGLLILKTLDREEISSFSFILVATDMGQPFPRSSSLNIWLRILDENDNPPVFEKSEFHIEVNENKAGIPLLNIHVNDSDIDSNARLNYYLRTVNGMNQVSPEYLRNHIQLLPSVEGVSLRISQPLDYEIQSHFIFEIVCVDQGHPPLSASAQIKITVLNMNDNAPIIKFYHQGQPLDSNYAQISIYEFSNEFSNYSKENQILCHVHVTDLDNDLNSIHCSLEGNESKQFELKEVSTNRLVQKRKIFDLTTVMLLDREVVPQHTLIVKCQDGMTESSLVGRNQLHIIVKDRNDNAPKFTQEHYIGHVKENTANTVVALINSNTETMVNSYRNVIHATDLDIGSNAQIAYSLKSLYLPDYIKFVQNHTKENEQSLLLFIKNQTQSIATSNDRELLQNSTGDIVEHQTKRLLSYDTQRDVENFYIDPISGQLRTRMELDCEQQNVYYFAVIAVDQAVPPEKRHSTTALVTVIVSSVTNHLTFFTDLR
;
A
#
# COMPACT_ATOMS: atom_id res chain seq x y z
N MET A 1 -52.34 20.42 25.10
CA MET A 1 -53.82 20.53 25.02
C MET A 1 -54.40 20.07 26.34
N LEU A 2 -55.47 20.73 26.78
CA LEU A 2 -56.16 20.56 28.06
C LEU A 2 -56.43 19.08 28.39
N PHE A 3 -55.83 18.56 29.47
CA PHE A 3 -56.26 17.31 30.09
C PHE A 3 -57.59 17.58 30.79
N ASN A 4 -58.70 17.23 30.12
CA ASN A 4 -59.99 17.09 30.78
C ASN A 4 -59.90 15.88 31.72
N TYR A 5 -59.79 16.16 33.02
CA TYR A 5 -59.97 15.17 34.08
C TYR A 5 -61.43 14.70 34.05
N TYR A 6 -61.69 13.59 33.35
CA TYR A 6 -62.88 12.79 33.63
C TYR A 6 -62.62 12.01 34.91
N TYR A 7 -63.31 12.41 35.98
CA TYR A 7 -63.40 11.62 37.20
C TYR A 7 -64.06 10.27 36.85
N ASN A 8 -63.28 9.18 36.86
CA ASN A 8 -63.84 7.85 36.72
C ASN A 8 -64.45 7.42 38.05
N PHE A 9 -65.76 7.58 38.15
CA PHE A 9 -66.58 6.90 39.16
C PHE A 9 -66.91 5.52 38.58
N PHE A 10 -66.30 4.47 39.12
CA PHE A 10 -66.55 3.10 38.67
C PHE A 10 -67.75 2.55 39.43
N GLN A 11 -68.58 1.65 38.87
CA GLN A 11 -69.88 1.30 39.47
C GLN A 11 -70.26 -0.19 39.35
N PHE A 12 -69.69 -1.08 40.15
CA PHE A 12 -70.14 -2.46 40.11
C PHE A 12 -71.50 -2.66 40.81
N TRP A 13 -72.19 -3.76 40.45
CA TRP A 13 -73.50 -4.09 40.98
C TRP A 13 -73.38 -5.33 41.86
N ILE A 14 -73.94 -5.23 43.06
CA ILE A 14 -74.21 -6.40 43.90
C ILE A 14 -75.69 -6.75 43.74
N VAL A 15 -75.97 -7.94 43.21
CA VAL A 15 -77.33 -8.45 43.13
C VAL A 15 -77.53 -9.54 44.17
N PHE A 16 -78.49 -9.33 45.06
CA PHE A 16 -78.93 -10.29 46.05
C PHE A 16 -80.07 -11.14 45.49
N TYR A 17 -79.95 -12.46 45.65
CA TYR A 17 -81.01 -13.40 45.36
C TYR A 17 -81.33 -14.23 46.61
N ILE A 18 -82.61 -14.51 46.81
CA ILE A 18 -83.06 -15.51 47.78
C ILE A 18 -83.43 -16.77 47.01
N CYS A 19 -82.83 -17.88 47.41
CA CYS A 19 -83.13 -19.20 46.86
C CYS A 19 -83.83 -20.05 47.93
N THR A 20 -84.90 -20.76 47.53
CA THR A 20 -85.57 -21.74 48.39
C THR A 20 -84.95 -23.14 48.16
N TYR A 21 -84.80 -23.92 49.23
CA TYR A 21 -83.78 -24.96 49.46
C TYR A 21 -83.79 -26.20 48.51
N LEU A 22 -82.66 -26.49 47.84
CA LEU A 22 -81.89 -27.78 47.82
C LEU A 22 -80.66 -27.70 46.87
N PRO A 23 -79.54 -28.42 47.15
CA PRO A 23 -78.21 -28.19 46.51
C PRO A 23 -78.06 -28.58 45.03
N HIS A 24 -79.08 -29.12 44.35
CA HIS A 24 -78.88 -29.80 43.06
C HIS A 24 -79.93 -29.55 41.97
N LEU A 25 -80.88 -28.63 42.14
CA LEU A 25 -81.83 -28.23 41.09
C LEU A 25 -82.21 -26.74 41.29
N TYR A 26 -81.48 -25.83 40.64
CA TYR A 26 -81.71 -24.38 40.75
C TYR A 26 -82.60 -23.87 39.61
N ASP A 27 -83.91 -23.83 39.85
CA ASP A 27 -84.87 -23.18 38.93
C ASP A 27 -85.79 -22.18 39.68
N GLY A 28 -85.33 -21.62 40.80
CA GLY A 28 -86.18 -20.82 41.70
C GLY A 28 -85.48 -19.78 42.58
N CYS A 29 -84.35 -19.21 42.16
CA CYS A 29 -83.76 -18.05 42.83
C CYS A 29 -84.44 -16.76 42.34
N GLN A 30 -85.01 -15.97 43.25
CA GLN A 30 -85.61 -14.68 42.91
C GLN A 30 -84.67 -13.55 43.31
N SER A 31 -84.44 -12.58 42.41
CA SER A 31 -83.71 -11.36 42.74
C SER A 31 -84.55 -10.53 43.72
N ILE A 32 -83.95 -10.15 44.84
CA ILE A 32 -84.64 -9.50 45.97
C ILE A 32 -84.09 -8.11 46.29
N ALA A 33 -82.84 -7.83 45.92
CA ALA A 33 -82.29 -6.49 45.99
C ALA A 33 -81.13 -6.36 45.00
N THR A 34 -80.99 -5.18 44.41
CA THR A 34 -79.81 -4.83 43.63
C THR A 34 -79.23 -3.57 44.24
N ILE A 35 -77.98 -3.65 44.71
CA ILE A 35 -77.25 -2.51 45.25
C ILE A 35 -76.20 -2.11 44.23
N LYS A 36 -76.27 -0.85 43.82
CA LYS A 36 -75.25 -0.24 42.98
C LYS A 36 -74.18 0.36 43.86
N ILE A 37 -72.93 -0.08 43.70
CA ILE A 37 -71.81 0.43 44.48
C ILE A 37 -70.93 1.23 43.55
N THR A 38 -70.51 2.42 44.00
CA THR A 38 -69.53 3.20 43.26
C THR A 38 -68.15 2.91 43.85
N GLU A 39 -67.28 2.32 43.04
CA GLU A 39 -65.86 2.12 43.30
C GLU A 39 -65.14 3.47 43.32
N TYR A 40 -64.23 3.58 44.28
CA TYR A 40 -63.31 4.70 44.37
C TYR A 40 -61.91 4.15 44.07
N SER A 41 -61.28 4.65 43.01
CA SER A 41 -59.86 4.39 42.76
C SER A 41 -59.07 5.03 43.90
N ASN A 42 -58.55 4.20 44.80
CA ASN A 42 -57.67 4.66 45.86
C ASN A 42 -56.33 5.04 45.23
N GLU A 43 -56.20 6.32 44.85
CA GLU A 43 -54.94 7.05 44.87
C GLU A 43 -55.26 8.56 44.86
N GLN A 44 -55.08 9.18 46.03
CA GLN A 44 -55.26 10.61 46.36
C GLN A 44 -56.66 11.06 46.82
N PHE A 45 -56.88 11.07 48.14
CA PHE A 45 -57.86 11.94 48.78
C PHE A 45 -57.23 12.67 49.97
N ILE A 46 -57.11 14.00 49.89
CA ILE A 46 -57.25 14.88 51.04
C ILE A 46 -58.02 16.13 50.58
N ASN A 47 -59.18 16.35 51.24
CA ASN A 47 -60.07 17.53 51.21
C ASN A 47 -61.08 17.67 50.05
N GLN A 48 -62.37 17.48 50.34
CA GLN A 48 -63.31 18.58 50.64
C GLN A 48 -64.73 18.07 50.88
N SER A 49 -65.42 18.76 51.77
CA SER A 49 -66.81 18.60 52.20
C SER A 49 -67.83 19.13 51.17
N ASN A 50 -68.98 18.44 51.11
CA ASN A 50 -70.26 18.76 50.47
C ASN A 50 -70.52 18.07 49.12
N PHE A 51 -71.49 17.15 49.08
CA PHE A 51 -72.60 17.16 48.11
C PHE A 51 -73.76 16.30 48.63
N ASN A 52 -74.96 16.89 48.65
CA ASN A 52 -76.26 16.25 48.82
C ASN A 52 -76.83 15.91 47.43
N THR A 53 -77.40 14.71 47.26
CA THR A 53 -78.73 14.34 46.67
C THR A 53 -78.69 12.89 46.15
N ILE A 54 -79.17 11.91 46.94
CA ILE A 54 -80.51 11.25 46.90
C ILE A 54 -80.80 10.44 45.61
N HIS A 55 -80.64 9.10 45.67
CA HIS A 55 -81.75 8.13 45.64
C HIS A 55 -81.23 6.68 45.88
N SER A 56 -81.85 6.00 46.86
CA SER A 56 -81.49 4.72 47.51
C SER A 56 -80.34 4.79 48.53
N SER A 57 -80.63 4.34 49.75
CA SER A 57 -80.20 4.95 51.01
C SER A 57 -79.24 4.07 51.82
N TRP A 58 -77.98 3.97 51.41
CA TRP A 58 -76.96 3.21 52.16
C TRP A 58 -75.62 3.97 52.12
N PRO A 59 -75.13 4.50 53.26
CA PRO A 59 -73.95 5.35 53.26
C PRO A 59 -72.66 4.53 53.15
N ILE A 60 -71.91 4.72 52.06
CA ILE A 60 -70.48 4.37 52.01
C ILE A 60 -69.74 5.41 52.86
N ASN A 61 -69.02 4.99 53.90
CA ASN A 61 -68.24 5.92 54.72
C ASN A 61 -66.92 6.25 53.97
N PRO A 62 -66.73 7.49 53.48
CA PRO A 62 -65.68 7.81 52.52
C PRO A 62 -64.26 7.79 53.10
N ILE A 63 -64.09 7.65 54.43
CA ILE A 63 -62.78 7.73 55.09
C ILE A 63 -62.02 6.39 55.02
N ASN A 64 -62.70 5.24 54.88
CA ASN A 64 -62.07 3.92 54.96
C ASN A 64 -62.41 2.95 53.81
N SER A 65 -63.13 3.37 52.76
CA SER A 65 -63.48 2.51 51.62
C SER A 65 -64.22 1.22 52.01
N GLN A 66 -64.93 1.21 53.15
CA GLN A 66 -65.65 0.03 53.65
C GLN A 66 -67.10 0.06 53.20
N LEU A 67 -67.54 -1.02 52.55
CA LEU A 67 -68.96 -1.24 52.25
C LEU A 67 -69.69 -1.58 53.55
N SER A 68 -70.87 -1.02 53.77
CA SER A 68 -71.74 -1.34 54.90
C SER A 68 -73.17 -1.57 54.42
N ILE A 69 -73.71 -2.76 54.72
CA ILE A 69 -74.99 -3.24 54.23
C ILE A 69 -75.88 -3.73 55.40
N ASN A 70 -76.92 -2.96 55.79
CA ASN A 70 -78.02 -3.39 56.66
C ASN A 70 -78.87 -4.57 56.11
N LEU A 71 -78.36 -5.80 56.26
CA LEU A 71 -79.07 -7.02 55.88
C LEU A 71 -80.47 -7.15 56.48
N SER A 72 -80.72 -6.59 57.68
CA SER A 72 -82.04 -6.70 58.31
C SER A 72 -83.16 -6.04 57.49
N ASP A 73 -82.92 -4.89 56.87
CA ASP A 73 -83.92 -4.22 56.03
C ASP A 73 -84.24 -5.05 54.77
N ILE A 74 -83.22 -5.62 54.15
CA ILE A 74 -83.36 -6.47 52.95
C ILE A 74 -84.17 -7.73 53.29
N LEU A 75 -83.91 -8.34 54.46
CA LEU A 75 -84.61 -9.54 54.90
C LEU A 75 -86.07 -9.25 55.31
N LEU A 76 -86.36 -8.15 56.03
CA LEU A 76 -87.73 -7.77 56.40
C LEU A 76 -88.63 -7.58 55.18
N GLN A 77 -88.12 -6.83 54.19
CA GLN A 77 -88.90 -6.46 53.02
C GLN A 77 -89.20 -7.65 52.11
N ASN A 78 -88.27 -8.60 51.99
CA ASN A 78 -88.34 -9.64 50.96
C ASN A 78 -88.73 -11.04 51.46
N LEU A 79 -88.62 -11.32 52.76
CA LEU A 79 -88.96 -12.64 53.35
C LEU A 79 -90.26 -12.64 54.17
N HIS A 80 -91.02 -11.53 54.15
CA HIS A 80 -92.23 -11.35 54.97
C HIS A 80 -92.00 -11.72 56.45
N LEU A 81 -90.87 -11.26 56.99
CA LEU A 81 -90.48 -11.51 58.38
C LEU A 81 -91.12 -10.47 59.30
N SER A 82 -91.51 -10.89 60.51
CA SER A 82 -91.93 -9.96 61.56
C SER A 82 -90.70 -9.36 62.26
N ILE A 83 -90.88 -8.22 62.93
CA ILE A 83 -89.83 -7.57 63.73
C ILE A 83 -89.30 -8.54 64.82
N ASP A 84 -90.16 -9.41 65.35
CA ASP A 84 -89.78 -10.41 66.35
C ASP A 84 -88.90 -11.53 65.76
N ASP A 85 -89.08 -11.89 64.48
CA ASP A 85 -88.26 -12.89 63.79
C ASP A 85 -86.80 -12.44 63.63
N ILE A 86 -86.56 -11.13 63.48
CA ILE A 86 -85.20 -10.56 63.37
C ILE A 86 -84.56 -10.26 64.72
N ASN A 87 -85.37 -9.99 65.74
CA ASN A 87 -84.89 -9.81 67.12
C ASN A 87 -84.39 -11.12 67.76
N GLY A 88 -84.83 -12.28 67.24
CA GLY A 88 -84.27 -13.58 67.58
C GLY A 88 -82.82 -13.77 67.10
N PRO A 89 -82.12 -14.83 67.55
CA PRO A 89 -80.81 -15.16 67.02
C PRO A 89 -80.93 -15.57 65.54
N LEU A 90 -80.37 -14.75 64.66
CA LEU A 90 -80.09 -15.12 63.27
C LEU A 90 -78.73 -15.80 63.25
N TYR A 91 -78.70 -17.04 62.78
CA TYR A 91 -77.45 -17.79 62.63
C TYR A 91 -77.01 -17.70 61.18
N PHE A 92 -75.85 -17.10 60.97
CA PHE A 92 -75.15 -17.16 59.71
C PHE A 92 -74.15 -18.31 59.80
N SER A 93 -74.20 -19.27 58.88
CA SER A 93 -73.17 -20.32 58.83
C SER A 93 -71.81 -19.67 58.53
N ASP A 94 -70.76 -20.24 59.10
CA ASP A 94 -69.51 -19.54 59.38
C ASP A 94 -68.89 -18.77 58.21
N ILE A 95 -68.70 -17.48 58.43
CA ILE A 95 -67.92 -16.55 57.61
C ILE A 95 -66.41 -16.72 57.84
N GLU A 96 -66.00 -17.56 58.81
CA GLU A 96 -64.60 -17.75 59.24
C GLU A 96 -63.62 -18.29 58.17
N GLN A 97 -64.04 -18.44 56.91
CA GLN A 97 -63.15 -18.69 55.76
C GLN A 97 -63.18 -17.63 54.64
N ASN A 98 -63.91 -16.52 54.80
CA ASN A 98 -64.21 -15.60 53.69
C ASN A 98 -63.87 -14.11 53.97
N GLU A 99 -62.59 -13.77 54.07
CA GLU A 99 -62.17 -12.41 53.66
C GLU A 99 -62.66 -12.18 52.21
N PRO A 100 -63.31 -11.05 51.84
CA PRO A 100 -63.26 -9.76 52.52
C PRO A 100 -64.56 -9.26 53.19
N PHE A 101 -65.59 -10.09 53.43
CA PHE A 101 -66.87 -9.64 54.04
C PHE A 101 -67.07 -10.14 55.48
N ILE A 102 -67.59 -9.29 56.37
CA ILE A 102 -67.86 -9.58 57.80
C ILE A 102 -69.29 -9.14 58.14
N ILE A 103 -70.08 -10.02 58.78
CA ILE A 103 -71.37 -9.65 59.36
C ILE A 103 -71.20 -9.18 60.81
N ARG A 104 -71.74 -8.01 61.14
CA ARG A 104 -71.72 -7.40 62.48
C ARG A 104 -73.15 -7.16 62.95
N ARG A 105 -73.44 -7.49 64.21
CA ARG A 105 -74.69 -7.09 64.85
C ARG A 105 -74.53 -5.71 65.46
N ARG A 106 -75.40 -4.76 65.07
CA ARG A 106 -75.43 -3.39 65.58
C ARG A 106 -76.60 -3.19 66.53
N LEU A 107 -76.35 -2.39 67.56
CA LEU A 107 -77.34 -1.95 68.54
C LEU A 107 -77.59 -0.46 68.26
N ASN A 108 -78.84 -0.01 68.22
CA ASN A 108 -79.15 1.42 68.05
C ASN A 108 -78.69 2.22 69.28
N ASP A 109 -78.01 3.34 69.04
CA ASP A 109 -77.52 4.25 70.10
C ASP A 109 -78.64 5.04 70.79
N ASP A 110 -79.76 5.27 70.10
CA ASP A 110 -80.97 5.82 70.70
C ASP A 110 -81.81 4.65 71.20
N HIS A 111 -82.03 4.56 72.53
CA HIS A 111 -82.79 3.56 73.32
C HIS A 111 -84.17 3.11 72.75
N SER A 112 -84.17 2.60 71.52
CA SER A 112 -85.29 2.17 70.69
C SER A 112 -85.01 0.73 70.22
N LYS A 113 -85.24 -0.20 71.15
CA LYS A 113 -85.67 -1.60 71.05
C LYS A 113 -85.34 -2.54 69.86
N PHE A 114 -84.42 -2.25 68.94
CA PHE A 114 -84.13 -3.18 67.82
C PHE A 114 -82.64 -3.32 67.52
N SER A 115 -82.16 -4.56 67.38
CA SER A 115 -80.81 -4.87 66.87
C SER A 115 -80.90 -5.20 65.39
N TRP A 116 -79.94 -4.75 64.59
CA TRP A 116 -79.89 -5.03 63.15
C TRP A 116 -78.54 -5.64 62.74
N TYR A 117 -78.49 -6.27 61.57
CA TYR A 117 -77.30 -6.96 61.07
C TYR A 117 -76.70 -6.20 59.88
N GLU A 118 -75.42 -5.91 59.96
CA GLU A 118 -74.61 -5.15 58.99
C GLU A 118 -73.60 -6.08 58.31
N LEU A 119 -73.65 -6.24 56.99
CA LEU A 119 -72.60 -6.85 56.18
C LEU A 119 -71.57 -5.77 55.83
N THR A 120 -70.33 -5.94 56.28
CA THR A 120 -69.22 -4.98 56.11
C THR A 120 -68.07 -5.56 55.30
N SER A 121 -67.28 -4.76 54.57
CA SER A 121 -66.03 -5.22 53.93
C SER A 121 -64.77 -4.73 54.67
N ILE A 122 -63.70 -5.55 54.68
CA ILE A 122 -62.41 -5.23 55.35
C ILE A 122 -61.40 -4.58 54.38
N ILE A 123 -61.52 -4.87 53.08
CA ILE A 123 -60.65 -4.39 52.00
C ILE A 123 -61.36 -3.23 51.28
N PRO A 124 -60.65 -2.21 50.74
CA PRO A 124 -61.24 -1.29 49.78
C PRO A 124 -62.01 -2.07 48.71
N VAL A 125 -63.23 -1.63 48.44
CA VAL A 125 -64.17 -2.36 47.60
C VAL A 125 -63.66 -2.37 46.16
N ASN A 126 -63.00 -3.46 45.75
CA ASN A 126 -62.63 -3.71 44.36
C ASN A 126 -62.95 -5.16 43.98
N ARG A 127 -63.70 -5.36 42.89
CA ARG A 127 -64.13 -6.68 42.40
C ARG A 127 -62.95 -7.62 42.22
N GLU A 128 -61.85 -7.20 41.59
CA GLU A 128 -60.71 -8.09 41.30
C GLU A 128 -60.06 -8.64 42.58
N THR A 129 -60.08 -7.87 43.68
CA THR A 129 -59.61 -8.37 44.99
C THR A 129 -60.63 -9.27 45.70
N ILE A 130 -61.93 -9.03 45.51
CA ILE A 130 -63.01 -9.84 46.10
C ILE A 130 -63.13 -11.20 45.37
N CYS A 131 -62.83 -11.20 44.08
CA CYS A 131 -62.95 -12.33 43.17
C CYS A 131 -61.60 -13.00 42.85
N ASP A 132 -60.50 -12.63 43.56
CA ASP A 132 -59.17 -13.21 43.34
C ASP A 132 -59.14 -14.71 43.68
N ILE A 133 -59.21 -15.51 42.61
CA ILE A 133 -59.14 -16.97 42.60
C ILE A 133 -57.92 -17.52 43.34
N LYS A 134 -56.76 -16.86 43.23
CA LYS A 134 -55.52 -17.33 43.87
C LYS A 134 -55.57 -17.13 45.38
N ARG A 135 -56.25 -16.07 45.82
CA ARG A 135 -56.38 -15.73 47.24
C ARG A 135 -57.51 -16.51 47.91
N TYR A 136 -58.57 -16.85 47.18
CA TYR A 136 -59.76 -17.52 47.72
C TYR A 136 -60.27 -18.69 46.83
N PRO A 137 -59.52 -19.80 46.73
CA PRO A 137 -59.80 -20.87 45.77
C PRO A 137 -61.11 -21.64 46.01
N GLU A 138 -61.57 -21.74 47.26
CA GLU A 138 -62.78 -22.50 47.62
C GLU A 138 -64.09 -21.87 47.10
N ARG A 139 -64.06 -20.59 46.72
CA ARG A 139 -65.21 -19.87 46.14
C ARG A 139 -65.60 -20.39 44.76
N ILE A 140 -64.63 -20.90 43.99
CA ILE A 140 -64.83 -21.41 42.63
C ILE A 140 -65.59 -22.73 42.65
N SER A 141 -65.26 -23.62 43.58
CA SER A 141 -65.96 -24.89 43.73
C SER A 141 -67.46 -24.72 44.01
N ILE A 142 -67.83 -23.65 44.71
CA ILE A 142 -69.22 -23.34 45.03
C ILE A 142 -69.90 -22.59 43.87
N SER A 143 -69.21 -21.64 43.23
CA SER A 143 -69.75 -20.89 42.08
C SER A 143 -69.97 -21.75 40.83
N GLN A 144 -69.04 -22.67 40.53
CA GLN A 144 -69.14 -23.60 39.38
C GLN A 144 -70.28 -24.60 39.51
N LEU A 145 -70.62 -25.02 40.73
CA LEU A 145 -71.79 -25.87 40.98
C LEU A 145 -73.12 -25.10 40.83
N CYS A 146 -73.12 -23.78 41.04
CA CYS A 146 -74.33 -22.97 41.13
C CYS A 146 -74.68 -22.20 39.83
N CYS A 147 -73.74 -22.03 38.91
CA CYS A 147 -73.92 -21.15 37.74
C CYS A 147 -73.93 -21.85 36.37
N SER A 148 -73.91 -23.19 36.32
CA SER A 148 -74.08 -23.91 35.06
C SER A 148 -75.55 -23.90 34.60
N THR A 149 -76.00 -22.80 34.00
CA THR A 149 -77.22 -22.80 33.20
C THR A 149 -76.92 -23.44 31.85
N ASN A 150 -76.98 -24.78 31.77
CA ASN A 150 -77.08 -25.49 30.49
C ASN A 150 -78.03 -26.69 30.63
N THR A 151 -79.28 -26.44 30.22
CA THR A 151 -80.14 -27.33 29.41
C THR A 151 -79.77 -28.83 29.42
N ARG A 152 -80.30 -29.59 30.39
CA ARG A 152 -80.30 -31.06 30.29
C ARG A 152 -81.42 -31.54 29.37
N THR A 153 -81.07 -31.85 28.13
CA THR A 153 -81.76 -32.89 27.37
C THR A 153 -81.54 -34.24 28.03
N SER A 154 -82.61 -35.02 28.05
CA SER A 154 -82.75 -36.35 28.65
C SER A 154 -81.76 -37.38 28.12
N ALA A 155 -81.00 -37.99 29.03
CA ALA A 155 -80.43 -39.33 28.83
C ALA A 155 -80.37 -40.07 30.18
N THR A 156 -81.07 -41.19 30.21
CA THR A 156 -81.17 -42.19 31.28
C THR A 156 -79.84 -42.87 31.55
N ALA A 157 -79.40 -42.92 32.81
CA ALA A 157 -78.45 -43.93 33.27
C ALA A 157 -78.67 -44.25 34.76
N THR A 158 -78.74 -45.54 35.02
CA THR A 158 -79.05 -46.25 36.26
C THR A 158 -78.06 -45.97 37.39
N ALA A 159 -78.59 -45.70 38.59
CA ALA A 159 -77.84 -45.53 39.81
C ALA A 159 -77.34 -46.88 40.39
N THR A 160 -76.04 -46.96 40.68
CA THR A 160 -75.53 -47.83 41.75
C THR A 160 -74.58 -47.02 42.63
N THR A 161 -74.75 -47.26 43.92
CA THR A 161 -74.21 -46.55 45.07
C THR A 161 -72.75 -46.94 45.31
N THR A 162 -71.83 -45.99 45.25
CA THR A 162 -70.52 -46.09 45.94
C THR A 162 -70.02 -44.70 46.34
N THR A 163 -69.69 -44.61 47.60
CA THR A 163 -69.07 -43.53 48.37
C THR A 163 -67.86 -42.89 47.68
N ILE A 164 -67.88 -41.57 47.49
CA ILE A 164 -66.75 -40.77 47.00
C ILE A 164 -66.01 -40.20 48.22
N THR A 165 -64.91 -40.85 48.57
CA THR A 165 -63.79 -40.28 49.31
C THR A 165 -62.65 -40.07 48.30
N ASN A 166 -62.03 -38.89 48.31
CA ASN A 166 -60.83 -38.50 47.57
C ASN A 166 -60.96 -38.49 46.03
N MET A 167 -61.13 -37.30 45.44
CA MET A 167 -60.67 -37.03 44.07
C MET A 167 -59.40 -36.19 44.12
N GLU A 168 -58.31 -36.85 43.77
CA GLU A 168 -57.07 -36.24 43.30
C GLU A 168 -57.35 -35.40 42.05
N VAL A 169 -56.83 -34.17 42.05
CA VAL A 169 -56.91 -33.25 40.91
C VAL A 169 -56.03 -33.79 39.79
N ASN A 170 -56.64 -34.45 38.81
CA ASN A 170 -56.00 -34.81 37.55
C ASN A 170 -55.81 -33.56 36.68
N HIS A 171 -54.59 -33.04 36.69
CA HIS A 171 -54.09 -31.90 35.92
C HIS A 171 -53.88 -32.23 34.41
N HIS A 172 -54.84 -32.82 33.70
CA HIS A 172 -54.74 -32.96 32.25
C HIS A 172 -56.13 -32.97 31.58
N ASN A 173 -56.70 -31.77 31.45
CA ASN A 173 -57.61 -31.36 30.39
C ASN A 173 -57.99 -29.88 30.63
N LYS A 174 -57.10 -28.95 30.25
CA LYS A 174 -57.45 -27.53 30.11
C LYS A 174 -58.28 -27.36 28.84
N ASN A 175 -59.50 -27.87 28.84
CA ASN A 175 -60.52 -27.38 27.92
C ASN A 175 -60.88 -25.96 28.35
N MET A 176 -61.01 -25.08 27.35
CA MET A 176 -61.35 -23.67 27.45
C MET A 176 -62.30 -23.39 28.62
N TYR A 177 -61.84 -22.58 29.58
CA TYR A 177 -62.71 -21.89 30.53
C TYR A 177 -63.71 -21.08 29.70
N THR A 178 -64.97 -21.48 29.72
CA THR A 178 -66.06 -20.81 29.03
C THR A 178 -66.36 -19.50 29.73
N PHE A 179 -65.61 -18.45 29.37
CA PHE A 179 -65.91 -17.00 29.32
C PHE A 179 -66.99 -16.30 30.18
N ASN A 180 -67.66 -16.92 31.16
CA ASN A 180 -68.75 -16.30 31.93
C ASN A 180 -69.02 -17.06 33.26
N ASP A 181 -67.99 -17.37 34.05
CA ASP A 181 -68.25 -17.87 35.42
C ASP A 181 -68.49 -16.66 36.33
N PRO A 182 -69.71 -16.40 36.83
CA PRO A 182 -70.00 -15.21 37.63
C PRO A 182 -69.33 -15.30 38.99
N CYS A 183 -68.59 -14.24 39.37
CA CYS A 183 -68.12 -14.05 40.74
C CYS A 183 -69.34 -13.90 41.67
N CYS A 184 -69.67 -14.97 42.38
CA CYS A 184 -70.79 -15.02 43.29
C CYS A 184 -70.38 -15.60 44.65
N MET A 185 -71.05 -15.15 45.71
CA MET A 185 -70.90 -15.71 47.05
C MET A 185 -72.27 -16.13 47.61
N PHE A 186 -72.26 -17.15 48.45
CA PHE A 186 -73.45 -17.66 49.13
C PHE A 186 -73.32 -17.46 50.62
N LEU A 187 -74.41 -17.08 51.26
CA LEU A 187 -74.53 -16.91 52.69
C LEU A 187 -75.78 -17.65 53.17
N ASP A 188 -75.62 -18.62 54.07
CA ASP A 188 -76.75 -19.31 54.68
C ASP A 188 -77.24 -18.48 55.87
N ILE A 189 -78.54 -18.20 55.86
CA ILE A 189 -79.22 -17.43 56.90
C ILE A 189 -80.25 -18.32 57.53
N THR A 190 -79.96 -18.82 58.73
CA THR A 190 -80.90 -19.64 59.50
C THR A 190 -81.68 -18.78 60.47
N ILE A 191 -82.97 -18.66 60.19
CA ILE A 191 -83.94 -17.97 61.03
C ILE A 191 -84.66 -19.01 61.88
N SER A 192 -84.48 -18.94 63.19
CA SER A 192 -84.98 -19.96 64.13
C SER A 192 -86.47 -20.28 63.97
N SER A 193 -87.30 -19.31 63.55
CA SER A 193 -88.75 -19.45 63.35
C SER A 193 -89.18 -19.85 61.94
N LYS A 194 -88.30 -19.79 60.93
CA LYS A 194 -88.67 -19.85 59.50
C LYS A 194 -87.78 -20.77 58.64
N GLY A 195 -86.68 -21.29 59.18
CA GLY A 195 -85.75 -22.18 58.48
C GLY A 195 -84.55 -21.45 57.86
N THR A 196 -83.79 -22.17 57.03
CA THR A 196 -82.56 -21.67 56.40
C THR A 196 -82.84 -21.15 54.99
N TYR A 197 -82.39 -19.92 54.73
CA TYR A 197 -82.43 -19.27 53.43
C TYR A 197 -81.02 -19.14 52.87
N PHE A 198 -80.89 -19.21 51.55
CA PHE A 198 -79.63 -18.94 50.86
C PHE A 198 -79.67 -17.55 50.24
N LEU A 199 -78.72 -16.71 50.63
CA LEU A 199 -78.48 -15.41 50.01
C LEU A 199 -77.33 -15.56 49.01
N ARG A 200 -77.65 -15.52 47.72
CA ARG A 200 -76.64 -15.43 46.64
C ARG A 200 -76.37 -13.96 46.37
N ILE A 201 -75.10 -13.62 46.26
CA ILE A 201 -74.59 -12.28 46.04
C ILE A 201 -73.74 -12.33 44.78
N ASP A 202 -74.23 -11.78 43.68
CA ASP A 202 -73.51 -11.70 42.42
C ASP A 202 -72.78 -10.36 42.31
N ILE A 203 -71.50 -10.40 41.92
CA ILE A 203 -70.64 -9.24 41.70
C ILE A 203 -70.38 -9.12 40.19
N ASN A 204 -71.14 -8.24 39.54
CA ASN A 204 -71.03 -8.04 38.10
C ASN A 204 -69.74 -7.30 37.74
N ASP A 205 -69.07 -7.80 36.70
CA ASP A 205 -67.88 -7.20 36.11
C ASP A 205 -68.23 -5.92 35.33
N LEU A 206 -67.37 -4.90 35.44
CA LEU A 206 -67.42 -3.70 34.62
C LEU A 206 -66.14 -3.59 33.79
N ASN A 207 -66.18 -2.77 32.73
CA ASN A 207 -64.98 -2.43 31.97
C ASN A 207 -64.26 -1.23 32.61
N ASP A 208 -63.66 -1.43 33.78
CA ASP A 208 -62.96 -0.39 34.54
C ASP A 208 -61.45 -0.53 34.53
N ASN A 209 -60.92 -1.74 34.30
CA ASN A 209 -59.54 -1.92 33.92
C ASN A 209 -59.38 -1.67 32.42
N ALA A 210 -58.15 -1.38 32.00
CA ALA A 210 -57.82 -1.29 30.59
C ALA A 210 -56.74 -2.34 30.34
N PRO A 211 -56.60 -2.86 29.11
CA PRO A 211 -55.59 -3.85 28.83
C PRO A 211 -54.23 -3.30 29.21
N LYS A 212 -53.41 -4.03 29.96
CA LYS A 212 -52.05 -3.61 30.33
C LYS A 212 -51.04 -4.54 29.67
N PHE A 213 -50.13 -3.97 28.87
CA PHE A 213 -48.92 -4.68 28.48
C PHE A 213 -48.17 -5.06 29.75
N GLN A 214 -47.90 -6.35 29.95
CA GLN A 214 -47.26 -6.81 31.18
C GLN A 214 -45.90 -6.10 31.32
N GLU A 215 -45.72 -5.33 32.39
CA GLU A 215 -44.43 -4.71 32.73
C GLU A 215 -43.37 -5.75 33.15
N LEU A 216 -43.76 -7.01 33.28
CA LEU A 216 -43.05 -8.02 34.03
C LEU A 216 -42.96 -9.29 33.21
N ILE A 217 -41.83 -9.47 32.53
CA ILE A 217 -41.32 -10.83 32.36
C ILE A 217 -40.25 -11.00 33.45
N PHE A 218 -40.59 -11.75 34.52
CA PHE A 218 -39.73 -12.10 35.67
C PHE A 218 -39.35 -11.00 36.68
N GLY A 219 -40.30 -10.20 37.18
CA GLY A 219 -40.10 -9.52 38.48
C GLY A 219 -39.29 -8.23 38.50
N LYS A 220 -38.91 -7.64 37.35
CA LYS A 220 -38.33 -6.29 37.27
C LYS A 220 -39.27 -5.35 36.49
N SER A 221 -39.61 -4.21 37.09
CA SER A 221 -40.43 -3.15 36.46
C SER A 221 -39.76 -2.59 35.21
N LEU A 222 -40.54 -2.44 34.14
CA LEU A 222 -40.12 -1.89 32.84
C LEU A 222 -39.95 -0.36 32.83
N ILE A 223 -40.01 0.30 33.98
CA ILE A 223 -39.77 1.73 34.09
C ILE A 223 -38.57 1.95 35.02
N ASN A 224 -37.38 1.95 34.44
CA ASN A 224 -36.36 2.87 34.90
C ASN A 224 -35.61 3.49 33.72
N LYS A 225 -35.78 4.82 33.62
CA LYS A 225 -34.98 5.84 32.94
C LYS A 225 -33.68 5.29 32.32
N HIS A 226 -33.57 5.25 30.99
CA HIS A 226 -32.32 5.60 30.26
C HIS A 226 -32.32 5.40 28.73
N ASP A 227 -33.47 5.17 28.09
CA ASP A 227 -33.69 5.74 26.75
C ASP A 227 -34.55 6.97 26.93
N ASN A 228 -34.11 8.14 26.45
CA ASN A 228 -34.86 9.40 26.56
C ASN A 228 -36.26 9.37 25.91
N TYR A 229 -36.69 8.24 25.34
CA TYR A 229 -37.90 8.08 24.53
C TYR A 229 -38.84 6.93 24.97
N GLY A 230 -38.49 6.07 25.93
CA GLY A 230 -39.39 5.04 26.48
C GLY A 230 -39.95 4.02 25.48
N ARG A 231 -39.11 3.44 24.60
CA ARG A 231 -39.51 2.48 23.54
C ARG A 231 -39.14 1.03 23.89
N PHE A 232 -39.93 0.07 23.41
CA PHE A 232 -39.67 -1.37 23.46
C PHE A 232 -38.90 -1.83 22.22
N VAL A 233 -37.72 -2.45 22.37
CA VAL A 233 -36.84 -2.79 21.24
C VAL A 233 -36.90 -4.29 20.93
N ILE A 234 -37.23 -4.61 19.68
CA ILE A 234 -37.15 -5.97 19.14
C ILE A 234 -36.05 -5.98 18.10
N SER A 235 -35.12 -6.95 18.17
CA SER A 235 -34.08 -7.14 17.16
C SER A 235 -34.31 -8.42 16.37
N ILE A 236 -34.30 -8.29 15.05
CA ILE A 236 -34.46 -9.38 14.08
C ILE A 236 -33.30 -9.34 13.09
N ILE A 237 -32.78 -10.49 12.71
CA ILE A 237 -31.74 -10.60 11.70
C ILE A 237 -32.31 -10.35 10.30
N GLU A 238 -31.60 -9.65 9.43
CA GLU A 238 -31.99 -9.54 8.03
C GLU A 238 -31.90 -10.89 7.31
N ASN A 239 -32.28 -10.92 6.03
CA ASN A 239 -32.44 -12.14 5.25
C ASN A 239 -33.45 -13.15 5.84
N THR A 240 -34.22 -12.73 6.87
CA THR A 240 -35.28 -13.55 7.43
C THR A 240 -36.35 -13.81 6.35
N PRO A 241 -36.64 -15.08 6.02
CA PRO A 241 -37.59 -15.41 4.97
C PRO A 241 -39.00 -14.90 5.26
N ASN A 242 -39.73 -14.55 4.19
CA ASN A 242 -41.16 -14.26 4.30
C ASN A 242 -41.98 -15.48 4.78
N GLY A 243 -43.17 -15.21 5.30
CA GLY A 243 -44.05 -16.21 5.92
C GLY A 243 -43.71 -16.55 7.37
N ARG A 244 -42.57 -16.08 7.88
CA ARG A 244 -42.19 -16.16 9.29
C ARG A 244 -42.85 -15.04 10.12
N TRP A 245 -42.93 -15.19 11.44
CA TRP A 245 -43.53 -14.19 12.31
C TRP A 245 -42.73 -13.92 13.59
N ILE A 246 -42.88 -12.68 14.08
CA ILE A 246 -42.21 -12.11 15.24
C ILE A 246 -43.21 -12.03 16.39
N PRO A 247 -42.94 -12.60 17.58
CA PRO A 247 -43.81 -12.43 18.74
C PRO A 247 -43.79 -10.97 19.20
N LEU A 248 -44.98 -10.39 19.40
CA LEU A 248 -45.14 -9.06 19.97
C LEU A 248 -45.54 -9.15 21.46
N PRO A 249 -45.32 -8.11 22.29
CA PRO A 249 -45.75 -8.15 23.69
C PRO A 249 -47.26 -8.34 23.83
N LYS A 250 -47.67 -9.29 24.68
CA LYS A 250 -49.07 -9.54 25.01
C LYS A 250 -49.52 -8.61 26.14
N ALA A 251 -50.67 -7.96 25.95
CA ALA A 251 -51.40 -7.27 27.01
C ALA A 251 -52.38 -8.22 27.71
N THR A 252 -52.55 -8.01 29.02
CA THR A 252 -53.55 -8.69 29.85
C THR A 252 -54.48 -7.66 30.46
N ASP A 253 -55.77 -7.95 30.41
CA ASP A 253 -56.78 -7.21 31.15
C ASP A 253 -57.14 -7.98 32.43
N LEU A 254 -57.48 -7.26 33.49
CA LEU A 254 -57.91 -7.85 34.77
C LEU A 254 -59.42 -8.07 34.84
N ASP A 255 -60.20 -7.46 33.93
CA ASP A 255 -61.64 -7.65 33.82
C ASP A 255 -61.99 -9.07 33.33
N GLU A 256 -63.28 -9.38 33.15
CA GLU A 256 -63.76 -10.69 32.67
C GLU A 256 -64.55 -10.62 31.36
N GLY A 257 -64.75 -11.78 30.71
CA GLY A 257 -65.62 -11.86 29.54
C GLY A 257 -65.12 -11.00 28.36
N LEU A 258 -66.02 -10.18 27.81
CA LEU A 258 -65.71 -9.22 26.74
C LEU A 258 -64.93 -8.00 27.24
N ASN A 259 -65.08 -7.62 28.51
CA ASN A 259 -64.30 -6.55 29.13
C ASN A 259 -62.82 -6.97 29.25
N ALA A 260 -62.55 -8.27 29.40
CA ALA A 260 -61.19 -8.80 29.37
C ALA A 260 -60.60 -9.08 27.99
N TYR A 261 -61.46 -9.12 26.95
CA TYR A 261 -61.08 -9.65 25.65
C TYR A 261 -60.28 -8.62 24.87
N VAL A 262 -58.96 -8.83 24.80
CA VAL A 262 -58.03 -7.90 24.15
C VAL A 262 -57.92 -8.17 22.65
N GLN A 263 -58.10 -7.11 21.86
CA GLN A 263 -57.71 -7.03 20.45
C GLN A 263 -56.53 -6.10 20.24
N TYR A 264 -55.71 -6.41 19.25
CA TYR A 264 -54.54 -5.64 18.89
C TYR A 264 -54.73 -4.89 17.57
N SER A 265 -54.22 -3.67 17.52
CA SER A 265 -54.09 -2.89 16.30
C SER A 265 -52.75 -2.17 16.28
N ILE A 266 -52.27 -1.79 15.09
CA ILE A 266 -51.02 -1.06 14.93
C ILE A 266 -51.33 0.35 14.43
N LYS A 267 -50.77 1.36 15.12
CA LYS A 267 -50.76 2.75 14.67
C LYS A 267 -49.35 3.11 14.22
N LEU A 268 -49.25 3.63 12.99
CA LEU A 268 -47.98 4.10 12.43
C LEU A 268 -47.85 5.60 12.67
N PRO A 269 -46.73 6.09 13.23
CA PRO A 269 -46.57 7.51 13.56
C PRO A 269 -46.62 8.45 12.34
N ASN A 270 -46.24 7.99 11.15
CA ASN A 270 -46.12 8.82 9.93
C ASN A 270 -46.91 8.29 8.70
N ASN A 271 -47.83 7.33 8.87
CA ASN A 271 -48.44 6.60 7.74
C ASN A 271 -47.37 6.05 6.76
N GLU A 272 -46.40 5.30 7.29
CA GLU A 272 -45.32 4.67 6.51
C GLU A 272 -45.91 3.82 5.36
N PRO A 273 -45.72 4.22 4.08
CA PRO A 273 -46.39 3.57 2.96
C PRO A 273 -45.91 2.14 2.74
N VAL A 274 -44.66 1.85 3.13
CA VAL A 274 -43.99 0.55 2.91
C VAL A 274 -44.34 -0.48 3.99
N TRP A 275 -44.95 -0.07 5.10
CA TRP A 275 -45.26 -0.97 6.22
C TRP A 275 -46.07 -2.20 5.79
N ASN A 276 -47.10 -1.98 4.96
CA ASN A 276 -47.99 -3.04 4.50
C ASN A 276 -47.34 -4.02 3.53
N ASP A 277 -46.19 -3.66 2.94
CA ASP A 277 -45.41 -4.55 2.07
C ASP A 277 -44.57 -5.53 2.89
N TYR A 278 -44.16 -5.13 4.10
CA TYR A 278 -43.29 -5.92 4.97
C TYR A 278 -44.04 -6.69 6.04
N PHE A 279 -45.10 -6.13 6.62
CA PHE A 279 -45.68 -6.69 7.84
C PHE A 279 -47.20 -6.76 7.86
N LYS A 280 -47.72 -7.81 8.50
CA LYS A 280 -49.14 -7.95 8.84
C LYS A 280 -49.31 -8.35 10.30
N LEU A 281 -50.15 -7.63 11.02
CA LEU A 281 -50.51 -7.99 12.39
C LEU A 281 -51.37 -9.25 12.43
N ILE A 282 -51.03 -10.15 13.34
CA ILE A 282 -51.81 -11.31 13.73
C ILE A 282 -52.25 -11.10 15.18
N ASP A 283 -53.55 -11.04 15.40
CA ASP A 283 -54.15 -10.75 16.71
C ASP A 283 -53.89 -11.87 17.74
N ASN A 284 -54.03 -13.13 17.29
CA ASN A 284 -53.73 -14.31 18.10
C ASN A 284 -53.12 -15.41 17.22
N VAL A 285 -51.86 -15.74 17.49
CA VAL A 285 -51.09 -16.71 16.70
C VAL A 285 -51.67 -18.13 16.77
N GLN A 286 -52.15 -18.59 17.93
CA GLN A 286 -52.68 -19.97 18.07
C GLN A 286 -53.96 -20.19 17.26
N ASN A 287 -54.76 -19.13 17.08
CA ASN A 287 -56.02 -19.18 16.36
C ASN A 287 -55.86 -18.88 14.86
N SER A 288 -54.62 -18.78 14.37
CA SER A 288 -54.30 -18.45 12.99
C SER A 288 -53.71 -19.64 12.22
N ASN A 289 -53.91 -19.67 10.90
CA ASN A 289 -53.43 -20.74 10.01
C ASN A 289 -51.95 -20.56 9.59
N ILE A 290 -51.10 -20.06 10.49
CA ILE A 290 -49.67 -19.84 10.23
C ILE A 290 -48.83 -20.90 10.94
N ASP A 291 -47.56 -21.04 10.54
CA ASP A 291 -46.60 -21.89 11.26
C ASP A 291 -46.52 -21.45 12.73
N LYS A 292 -46.68 -22.39 13.66
CA LYS A 292 -46.68 -22.11 15.10
C LYS A 292 -45.30 -21.77 15.65
N MET A 293 -44.24 -21.95 14.85
CA MET A 293 -42.87 -21.62 15.25
C MET A 293 -42.53 -20.18 14.88
N SER A 294 -42.29 -19.34 15.90
CA SER A 294 -41.75 -17.98 15.75
C SER A 294 -40.29 -17.99 15.30
N ILE A 295 -39.84 -16.84 14.77
CA ILE A 295 -38.41 -16.59 14.61
C ILE A 295 -37.79 -16.37 16.00
N PRO A 296 -36.57 -16.86 16.28
CA PRO A 296 -35.82 -16.46 17.46
C PRO A 296 -35.62 -14.94 17.44
N THR A 297 -36.18 -14.24 18.42
CA THR A 297 -36.04 -12.78 18.53
C THR A 297 -35.19 -12.44 19.74
N LYS A 298 -34.27 -11.48 19.58
CA LYS A 298 -33.58 -10.90 20.73
C LYS A 298 -34.37 -9.68 21.16
N VAL A 299 -35.04 -9.79 22.31
CA VAL A 299 -35.76 -8.69 22.94
C VAL A 299 -34.81 -8.04 23.93
N TYR A 300 -34.35 -6.83 23.62
CA TYR A 300 -33.51 -6.07 24.53
C TYR A 300 -34.39 -5.10 25.33
N LEU A 301 -34.51 -5.38 26.62
CA LEU A 301 -35.04 -4.44 27.60
C LEU A 301 -33.83 -3.74 28.22
N ASN A 302 -33.79 -2.43 28.04
CA ASN A 302 -32.62 -1.57 28.26
C ASN A 302 -31.71 -2.07 29.41
N THR A 303 -30.47 -2.43 29.05
CA THR A 303 -29.29 -2.82 29.87
C THR A 303 -29.13 -4.24 30.41
N ASP A 304 -30.10 -5.16 30.36
CA ASP A 304 -29.86 -6.57 30.74
C ASP A 304 -29.91 -7.49 29.49
N THR A 305 -28.76 -8.10 29.13
CA THR A 305 -28.57 -9.02 27.99
C THR A 305 -29.22 -10.39 28.19
N ASN A 306 -30.50 -10.43 28.58
CA ASN A 306 -31.23 -11.68 28.65
C ASN A 306 -31.76 -12.04 27.26
N GLU A 307 -31.10 -13.00 26.60
CA GLU A 307 -31.63 -13.64 25.40
C GLU A 307 -33.00 -14.26 25.71
N PHE A 308 -34.06 -13.61 25.25
CA PHE A 308 -35.40 -14.16 25.34
C PHE A 308 -35.64 -15.11 24.16
N SER A 309 -35.15 -16.35 24.26
CA SER A 309 -35.44 -17.41 23.29
C SER A 309 -36.89 -17.90 23.46
N ALA A 310 -37.88 -17.07 23.14
CA ALA A 310 -39.28 -17.48 23.12
C ALA A 310 -39.59 -18.28 21.83
N LEU A 311 -39.05 -19.50 21.74
CA LEU A 311 -39.66 -20.59 20.97
C LEU A 311 -40.81 -21.16 21.79
N ALA A 312 -41.80 -20.32 22.12
CA ALA A 312 -42.97 -20.78 22.86
C ALA A 312 -44.00 -21.28 21.86
N THR A 313 -44.00 -22.60 21.60
CA THR A 313 -45.06 -23.28 20.84
C THR A 313 -46.46 -23.05 21.42
N ASP A 314 -46.53 -22.60 22.68
CA ASP A 314 -47.74 -22.32 23.44
C ASP A 314 -48.07 -20.81 23.54
N TYR A 315 -47.34 -19.95 22.82
CA TYR A 315 -47.60 -18.50 22.81
C TYR A 315 -48.93 -18.19 22.13
N ASN A 316 -49.84 -17.49 22.83
CA ASN A 316 -51.21 -17.19 22.39
C ASN A 316 -51.54 -15.69 22.34
N GLY A 317 -50.52 -14.85 22.17
CA GLY A 317 -50.68 -13.40 22.00
C GLY A 317 -50.49 -12.94 20.55
N PRO A 318 -50.30 -11.62 20.33
CA PRO A 318 -50.15 -11.06 19.00
C PRO A 318 -48.78 -11.36 18.40
N GLY A 319 -48.74 -11.43 17.07
CA GLY A 319 -47.52 -11.60 16.28
C GLY A 319 -47.50 -10.70 15.05
N LEU A 320 -46.30 -10.47 14.52
CA LEU A 320 -46.08 -9.71 13.29
C LEU A 320 -45.59 -10.65 12.20
N LEU A 321 -46.43 -10.93 11.20
CA LEU A 321 -46.08 -11.74 10.04
C LEU A 321 -45.21 -10.95 9.07
N ILE A 322 -44.12 -11.55 8.60
CA ILE A 322 -43.22 -11.00 7.59
C ILE A 322 -43.73 -11.38 6.20
N LEU A 323 -43.98 -10.39 5.35
CA LEU A 323 -44.52 -10.54 4.00
C LEU A 323 -43.43 -10.44 2.91
N LYS A 324 -42.41 -9.61 3.15
CA LYS A 324 -41.24 -9.42 2.31
C LYS A 324 -39.98 -9.69 3.14
N THR A 325 -38.99 -10.37 2.55
CA THR A 325 -37.68 -10.59 3.18
C THR A 325 -37.10 -9.25 3.63
N LEU A 326 -36.55 -9.24 4.85
CA LEU A 326 -35.94 -8.04 5.43
C LEU A 326 -34.53 -7.85 4.89
N ASP A 327 -34.19 -6.62 4.55
CA ASP A 327 -32.90 -6.16 4.04
C ASP A 327 -32.59 -4.86 4.78
N ARG A 328 -31.49 -4.84 5.54
CA ARG A 328 -31.10 -3.75 6.43
C ARG A 328 -30.57 -2.58 5.63
N GLU A 329 -29.87 -2.82 4.52
CA GLU A 329 -29.36 -1.82 3.59
C GLU A 329 -30.51 -1.04 2.94
N GLU A 330 -31.65 -1.71 2.66
CA GLU A 330 -32.88 -1.05 2.20
C GLU A 330 -33.55 -0.26 3.33
N ILE A 331 -33.86 -0.91 4.46
CA ILE A 331 -34.52 -0.29 5.63
C ILE A 331 -33.98 -0.89 6.93
N SER A 332 -33.22 -0.11 7.70
CA SER A 332 -32.56 -0.60 8.92
C SER A 332 -33.46 -0.74 10.15
N SER A 333 -34.63 -0.09 10.18
CA SER A 333 -35.57 -0.24 11.30
C SER A 333 -36.98 0.24 11.00
N PHE A 334 -37.94 -0.25 11.79
CA PHE A 334 -39.34 0.19 11.78
C PHE A 334 -39.77 0.67 13.16
N SER A 335 -40.61 1.71 13.22
CA SER A 335 -41.19 2.21 14.47
C SER A 335 -42.71 2.24 14.37
N PHE A 336 -43.38 1.60 15.33
CA PHE A 336 -44.84 1.51 15.34
C PHE A 336 -45.38 1.48 16.77
N ILE A 337 -46.67 1.78 16.92
CA ILE A 337 -47.36 1.75 18.21
C ILE A 337 -48.32 0.57 18.20
N LEU A 338 -48.07 -0.41 19.07
CA LEU A 338 -48.99 -1.51 19.32
C LEU A 338 -50.07 -1.05 20.29
N VAL A 339 -51.33 -1.11 19.89
CA VAL A 339 -52.49 -0.72 20.70
C VAL A 339 -53.26 -1.97 21.07
N ALA A 340 -53.44 -2.18 22.36
CA ALA A 340 -54.30 -3.22 22.92
C ALA A 340 -55.62 -2.58 23.36
N THR A 341 -56.75 -3.08 22.89
CA THR A 341 -58.09 -2.55 23.15
C THR A 341 -59.01 -3.68 23.59
N ASP A 342 -59.72 -3.50 24.70
CA ASP A 342 -60.74 -4.48 25.12
C ASP A 342 -62.03 -4.38 24.28
N MET A 343 -62.98 -5.29 24.50
CA MET A 343 -64.31 -5.25 23.91
C MET A 343 -65.40 -4.84 24.91
N GLY A 344 -65.02 -4.17 26.00
CA GLY A 344 -65.94 -3.91 27.08
C GLY A 344 -66.95 -2.80 26.81
N GLN A 345 -68.04 -2.82 27.58
CA GLN A 345 -69.13 -1.83 27.53
C GLN A 345 -69.17 -1.01 28.83
N PRO A 346 -69.59 0.28 28.81
CA PRO A 346 -70.19 1.02 27.68
C PRO A 346 -69.20 1.52 26.63
N PHE A 347 -67.91 1.61 26.95
CA PHE A 347 -66.85 2.04 26.04
C PHE A 347 -65.63 1.12 26.17
N PRO A 348 -64.99 0.74 25.05
CA PRO A 348 -63.78 -0.03 25.11
C PRO A 348 -62.62 0.84 25.62
N ARG A 349 -61.70 0.24 26.37
CA ARG A 349 -60.50 0.91 26.90
C ARG A 349 -59.27 0.36 26.19
N SER A 350 -58.19 1.13 26.21
CA SER A 350 -56.98 0.76 25.47
C SER A 350 -55.71 1.23 26.14
N SER A 351 -54.62 0.50 25.89
CA SER A 351 -53.26 0.93 26.16
C SER A 351 -52.41 0.86 24.90
N SER A 352 -51.23 1.49 24.94
CA SER A 352 -50.34 1.57 23.78
C SER A 352 -48.90 1.36 24.19
N LEU A 353 -48.14 0.68 23.34
CA LEU A 353 -46.72 0.42 23.52
C LEU A 353 -45.95 0.82 22.25
N ASN A 354 -44.95 1.68 22.42
CA ASN A 354 -44.08 2.09 21.32
C ASN A 354 -43.04 1.00 21.07
N ILE A 355 -43.03 0.42 19.87
CA ILE A 355 -42.10 -0.62 19.46
C ILE A 355 -41.13 -0.08 18.41
N TRP A 356 -39.84 -0.32 18.65
CA TRP A 356 -38.76 -0.12 17.68
C TRP A 356 -38.24 -1.50 17.25
N LEU A 357 -38.53 -1.87 16.01
CA LEU A 357 -38.01 -3.07 15.38
C LEU A 357 -36.69 -2.73 14.68
N ARG A 358 -35.58 -3.18 15.25
CA ARG A 358 -34.23 -3.03 14.69
C ARG A 358 -33.89 -4.25 13.83
N ILE A 359 -33.45 -4.01 12.62
CA ILE A 359 -32.90 -5.07 11.75
C ILE A 359 -31.40 -5.18 12.07
N LEU A 360 -30.95 -6.40 12.37
CA LEU A 360 -29.57 -6.75 12.63
C LEU A 360 -28.91 -7.16 11.32
N ASP A 361 -27.67 -6.74 11.20
CA ASP A 361 -26.81 -6.92 10.04
C ASP A 361 -26.33 -8.37 9.88
N GLU A 362 -26.34 -8.88 8.65
CA GLU A 362 -25.64 -10.10 8.23
C GLU A 362 -24.60 -9.74 7.17
N ASN A 363 -23.49 -10.48 7.11
CA ASN A 363 -22.42 -10.20 6.14
C ASN A 363 -22.79 -10.72 4.75
N ASP A 364 -23.63 -10.00 4.01
CA ASP A 364 -24.13 -10.41 2.70
C ASP A 364 -23.76 -9.45 1.55
N ASN A 365 -23.17 -8.28 1.85
CA ASN A 365 -22.62 -7.39 0.85
C ASN A 365 -21.09 -7.52 0.79
N PRO A 366 -20.50 -8.02 -0.31
CA PRO A 366 -19.04 -8.03 -0.45
C PRO A 366 -18.51 -6.60 -0.65
N PRO A 367 -17.25 -6.32 -0.24
CA PRO A 367 -16.60 -5.04 -0.53
C PRO A 367 -16.59 -4.75 -2.04
N VAL A 368 -16.82 -3.50 -2.45
CA VAL A 368 -16.87 -3.09 -3.86
C VAL A 368 -15.88 -1.95 -4.14
N PHE A 369 -15.00 -2.17 -5.12
CA PHE A 369 -14.10 -1.13 -5.64
C PHE A 369 -14.83 -0.22 -6.64
N GLU A 370 -14.50 1.08 -6.65
CA GLU A 370 -15.02 2.03 -7.64
C GLU A 370 -14.73 1.59 -9.10
N LYS A 371 -13.58 0.93 -9.32
CA LYS A 371 -13.12 0.45 -10.63
C LYS A 371 -12.52 -0.95 -10.51
N SER A 372 -12.65 -1.74 -11.57
CA SER A 372 -12.01 -3.06 -11.67
C SER A 372 -10.51 -2.98 -12.02
N GLU A 373 -10.07 -1.87 -12.61
CA GLU A 373 -8.67 -1.63 -12.98
C GLU A 373 -8.28 -0.16 -12.71
N PHE A 374 -7.08 0.04 -12.19
CA PHE A 374 -6.46 1.35 -12.00
C PHE A 374 -5.16 1.45 -12.79
N HIS A 375 -5.02 2.52 -13.57
CA HIS A 375 -3.80 2.82 -14.32
C HIS A 375 -3.14 4.09 -13.79
N ILE A 376 -1.84 4.02 -13.53
CA ILE A 376 -1.05 5.14 -12.99
C ILE A 376 0.30 5.18 -13.70
N GLU A 377 0.75 6.38 -14.03
CA GLU A 377 2.10 6.63 -14.53
C GLU A 377 2.96 7.29 -13.45
N VAL A 378 4.20 6.85 -13.32
CA VAL A 378 5.14 7.42 -12.35
C VAL A 378 6.56 7.43 -12.88
N ASN A 379 7.27 8.53 -12.67
CA ASN A 379 8.69 8.62 -12.98
C ASN A 379 9.47 7.70 -12.02
N GLU A 380 10.41 6.94 -12.53
CA GLU A 380 11.18 5.94 -11.76
C GLU A 380 11.87 6.53 -10.52
N ASN A 381 12.45 7.71 -10.68
CA ASN A 381 13.20 8.43 -9.66
C ASN A 381 12.35 9.04 -8.52
N LYS A 382 11.03 8.83 -8.52
CA LYS A 382 10.14 9.36 -7.47
C LYS A 382 9.85 8.32 -6.40
N ALA A 383 10.10 8.72 -5.15
CA ALA A 383 9.77 7.94 -3.96
C ALA A 383 9.12 8.81 -2.88
N GLY A 384 8.45 8.16 -1.94
CA GLY A 384 7.87 8.80 -0.76
C GLY A 384 6.51 9.47 -1.00
N ILE A 385 5.96 9.44 -2.22
CA ILE A 385 4.72 10.12 -2.60
C ILE A 385 3.51 9.17 -2.64
N PRO A 386 2.31 9.61 -2.23
CA PRO A 386 1.08 8.89 -2.51
C PRO A 386 0.80 8.92 -4.01
N LEU A 387 0.44 7.77 -4.59
CA LEU A 387 0.11 7.65 -6.01
C LEU A 387 -1.39 7.71 -6.26
N LEU A 388 -2.16 6.95 -5.48
CA LEU A 388 -3.57 6.74 -5.72
C LEU A 388 -4.29 6.48 -4.40
N ASN A 389 -5.41 7.17 -4.21
CA ASN A 389 -6.37 6.82 -3.17
C ASN A 389 -7.44 5.94 -3.82
N ILE A 390 -7.63 4.76 -3.26
CA ILE A 390 -8.57 3.75 -3.74
C ILE A 390 -9.75 3.75 -2.78
N HIS A 391 -10.92 4.11 -3.31
CA HIS A 391 -12.17 4.03 -2.60
C HIS A 391 -12.75 2.62 -2.72
N VAL A 392 -13.13 2.05 -1.58
CA VAL A 392 -13.82 0.76 -1.48
C VAL A 392 -14.98 0.94 -0.52
N ASN A 393 -16.17 0.55 -0.97
CA ASN A 393 -17.38 0.64 -0.18
C ASN A 393 -17.89 -0.75 0.15
N ASP A 394 -18.35 -0.91 1.38
CA ASP A 394 -19.09 -2.08 1.84
C ASP A 394 -20.38 -1.56 2.46
N SER A 395 -21.52 -2.12 2.05
CA SER A 395 -22.82 -1.59 2.42
C SER A 395 -23.26 -2.03 3.81
N ASP A 396 -22.62 -3.07 4.37
CA ASP A 396 -22.90 -3.63 5.70
C ASP A 396 -22.48 -2.64 6.81
N ILE A 397 -22.52 -3.04 8.09
CA ILE A 397 -22.06 -2.20 9.20
C ILE A 397 -21.06 -2.91 10.13
N ASP A 398 -20.44 -2.12 11.02
CA ASP A 398 -19.55 -2.60 12.08
C ASP A 398 -18.41 -3.51 11.58
N SER A 399 -18.38 -4.80 11.95
CA SER A 399 -17.33 -5.74 11.51
C SER A 399 -17.53 -6.21 10.07
N ASN A 400 -18.77 -6.28 9.61
CA ASN A 400 -19.13 -6.75 8.28
C ASN A 400 -18.71 -5.73 7.21
N ALA A 401 -18.73 -4.43 7.52
CA ALA A 401 -18.13 -3.40 6.65
C ALA A 401 -16.69 -2.98 7.01
N ARG A 402 -16.01 -3.68 7.92
CA ARG A 402 -14.64 -3.31 8.33
C ARG A 402 -13.61 -3.94 7.41
N LEU A 403 -12.98 -3.10 6.60
CA LEU A 403 -12.13 -3.54 5.50
C LEU A 403 -10.64 -3.69 5.87
N ASN A 404 -10.04 -4.79 5.41
CA ASN A 404 -8.60 -5.05 5.42
C ASN A 404 -8.07 -5.17 3.99
N TYR A 405 -6.89 -4.60 3.74
CA TYR A 405 -6.31 -4.53 2.39
C TYR A 405 -4.96 -5.25 2.32
N TYR A 406 -4.69 -5.94 1.22
CA TYR A 406 -3.38 -6.47 0.91
C TYR A 406 -3.11 -6.54 -0.60
N LEU A 407 -1.84 -6.61 -0.96
CA LEU A 407 -1.40 -6.75 -2.34
C LEU A 407 -1.22 -8.23 -2.70
N ARG A 408 -1.75 -8.63 -3.85
CA ARG A 408 -1.61 -9.98 -4.42
C ARG A 408 -0.92 -9.89 -5.78
N THR A 409 0.17 -10.64 -5.94
CA THR A 409 0.91 -10.69 -7.21
C THR A 409 0.22 -11.58 -8.22
N VAL A 410 0.20 -11.17 -9.49
CA VAL A 410 -0.26 -12.01 -10.60
C VAL A 410 0.93 -12.75 -11.22
N ASN A 411 0.89 -14.08 -11.20
CA ASN A 411 2.00 -14.91 -11.65
C ASN A 411 2.32 -14.67 -13.13
N GLY A 412 3.61 -14.51 -13.45
CA GLY A 412 4.10 -14.36 -14.82
C GLY A 412 3.90 -12.98 -15.45
N MET A 413 3.31 -12.01 -14.74
CA MET A 413 3.09 -10.65 -15.25
C MET A 413 4.17 -9.65 -14.83
N ASN A 414 4.95 -9.97 -13.79
CA ASN A 414 6.09 -9.18 -13.34
C ASN A 414 7.37 -10.01 -13.45
N GLN A 415 8.47 -9.38 -13.85
CA GLN A 415 9.81 -9.99 -13.89
C GLN A 415 10.46 -9.97 -12.50
N VAL A 416 10.12 -8.99 -11.67
CA VAL A 416 10.63 -8.85 -10.30
C VAL A 416 9.95 -9.83 -9.33
N SER A 417 10.62 -10.06 -8.19
CA SER A 417 10.07 -10.89 -7.10
C SER A 417 8.90 -10.20 -6.39
N PRO A 418 7.99 -10.97 -5.75
CA PRO A 418 6.95 -10.40 -4.88
C PRO A 418 7.50 -9.56 -3.71
N GLU A 419 8.72 -9.82 -3.26
CA GLU A 419 9.39 -9.03 -2.21
C GLU A 419 9.78 -7.64 -2.71
N TYR A 420 10.24 -7.54 -3.96
CA TYR A 420 10.53 -6.25 -4.59
C TYR A 420 9.30 -5.34 -4.53
N LEU A 421 8.13 -5.85 -4.96
CA LEU A 421 6.87 -5.11 -4.91
C LEU A 421 6.51 -4.65 -3.49
N ARG A 422 6.64 -5.52 -2.48
CA ARG A 422 6.32 -5.17 -1.08
C ARG A 422 7.25 -4.10 -0.49
N ASN A 423 8.52 -4.08 -0.91
CA ASN A 423 9.49 -3.09 -0.43
C ASN A 423 9.30 -1.71 -1.09
N HIS A 424 8.86 -1.69 -2.35
CA HIS A 424 8.71 -0.46 -3.13
C HIS A 424 7.31 0.14 -3.02
N ILE A 425 6.27 -0.67 -2.88
CA ILE A 425 4.86 -0.24 -2.88
C ILE A 425 4.23 -0.59 -1.54
N GLN A 426 3.69 0.43 -0.86
CA GLN A 426 3.03 0.29 0.43
C GLN A 426 1.56 0.73 0.35
N LEU A 427 0.74 0.09 1.18
CA LEU A 427 -0.64 0.47 1.45
C LEU A 427 -0.69 1.25 2.77
N LEU A 428 -1.29 2.42 2.74
CA LEU A 428 -1.50 3.27 3.91
C LEU A 428 -3.02 3.41 4.18
N PRO A 429 -3.45 3.42 5.45
CA PRO A 429 -4.85 3.67 5.79
C PRO A 429 -5.32 5.03 5.25
N SER A 430 -6.54 5.07 4.72
CA SER A 430 -7.23 6.29 4.29
C SER A 430 -8.64 6.34 4.89
N VAL A 431 -9.25 7.52 4.98
CA VAL A 431 -10.58 7.72 5.59
C VAL A 431 -11.66 6.95 4.83
N GLU A 432 -11.56 6.88 3.51
CA GLU A 432 -12.55 6.27 2.62
C GLU A 432 -11.99 5.03 1.90
N GLY A 433 -10.96 4.38 2.45
CA GLY A 433 -10.36 3.18 1.86
C GLY A 433 -8.87 3.08 2.12
N VAL A 434 -8.07 3.04 1.06
CA VAL A 434 -6.62 2.82 1.17
C VAL A 434 -5.84 3.70 0.20
N SER A 435 -4.70 4.21 0.63
CA SER A 435 -3.77 4.99 -0.18
C SER A 435 -2.57 4.15 -0.59
N LEU A 436 -2.30 4.06 -1.89
CA LEU A 436 -1.14 3.38 -2.43
C LEU A 436 0.02 4.38 -2.56
N ARG A 437 1.18 4.03 -2.00
CA ARG A 437 2.38 4.88 -1.94
C ARG A 437 3.60 4.16 -2.49
N ILE A 438 4.43 4.89 -3.24
CA ILE A 438 5.80 4.45 -3.53
C ILE A 438 6.68 4.81 -2.34
N SER A 439 7.32 3.81 -1.75
CA SER A 439 8.22 3.98 -0.60
C SER A 439 9.68 4.00 -0.99
N GLN A 440 10.05 3.30 -2.07
CA GLN A 440 11.40 3.28 -2.66
C GLN A 440 11.28 3.54 -4.16
N PRO A 441 12.25 4.25 -4.78
CA PRO A 441 12.17 4.61 -6.20
C PRO A 441 12.07 3.35 -7.06
N LEU A 442 11.29 3.44 -8.14
CA LEU A 442 11.22 2.38 -9.13
C LEU A 442 12.38 2.56 -10.12
N ASP A 443 12.65 1.53 -10.90
CA ASP A 443 13.75 1.52 -11.88
C ASP A 443 13.16 0.91 -13.16
N TYR A 444 13.10 1.72 -14.21
CA TYR A 444 12.49 1.37 -15.49
C TYR A 444 13.31 0.29 -16.20
N GLU A 445 14.63 0.39 -16.16
CA GLU A 445 15.59 -0.54 -16.77
C GLU A 445 15.51 -1.93 -16.12
N ILE A 446 15.10 -2.01 -14.85
CA ILE A 446 14.72 -3.27 -14.19
C ILE A 446 13.32 -3.71 -14.61
N GLN A 447 12.30 -2.86 -14.45
CA GLN A 447 10.93 -3.20 -14.80
C GLN A 447 10.08 -1.95 -15.14
N SER A 448 9.73 -1.83 -16.43
CA SER A 448 8.96 -0.70 -16.98
C SER A 448 7.48 -0.64 -16.59
N HIS A 449 6.91 -1.73 -16.07
CA HIS A 449 5.53 -1.74 -15.61
C HIS A 449 5.29 -2.81 -14.54
N PHE A 450 4.41 -2.52 -13.60
CA PHE A 450 3.99 -3.46 -12.56
C PHE A 450 2.50 -3.74 -12.68
N ILE A 451 2.13 -5.03 -12.69
CA ILE A 451 0.72 -5.45 -12.66
C ILE A 451 0.49 -6.36 -11.46
N PHE A 452 -0.38 -5.93 -10.55
CA PHE A 452 -0.76 -6.68 -9.37
C PHE A 452 -2.21 -6.39 -9.02
N GLU A 453 -2.76 -7.12 -8.05
CA GLU A 453 -4.11 -6.90 -7.57
C GLU A 453 -4.05 -6.33 -6.16
N ILE A 454 -4.94 -5.38 -5.88
CA ILE A 454 -5.31 -5.05 -4.51
C ILE A 454 -6.51 -5.91 -4.13
N VAL A 455 -6.44 -6.54 -2.97
CA VAL A 455 -7.52 -7.36 -2.43
C VAL A 455 -8.04 -6.69 -1.17
N CYS A 456 -9.35 -6.58 -1.08
CA CYS A 456 -10.07 -6.10 0.08
C CYS A 456 -10.90 -7.24 0.65
N VAL A 457 -10.84 -7.42 1.97
CA VAL A 457 -11.60 -8.44 2.71
C VAL A 457 -12.24 -7.77 3.91
N ASP A 458 -13.52 -8.03 4.13
CA ASP A 458 -14.21 -7.60 5.34
C ASP A 458 -13.75 -8.38 6.60
N GLN A 459 -14.37 -8.10 7.74
CA GLN A 459 -14.18 -8.85 8.98
C GLN A 459 -15.45 -9.63 9.38
N GLY A 460 -16.35 -9.87 8.44
CA GLY A 460 -17.57 -10.63 8.65
C GLY A 460 -17.33 -12.14 8.73
N HIS A 461 -18.39 -12.89 9.04
CA HIS A 461 -18.35 -14.34 9.23
C HIS A 461 -19.52 -15.04 8.51
N PRO A 462 -19.29 -15.70 7.36
CA PRO A 462 -18.01 -15.85 6.66
C PRO A 462 -17.52 -14.53 6.05
N PRO A 463 -16.19 -14.34 5.88
CA PRO A 463 -15.67 -13.11 5.29
C PRO A 463 -15.91 -13.08 3.77
N LEU A 464 -16.29 -11.94 3.25
CA LEU A 464 -16.41 -11.67 1.81
C LEU A 464 -15.24 -10.80 1.34
N SER A 465 -14.96 -10.86 0.04
CA SER A 465 -13.80 -10.19 -0.53
C SER A 465 -14.01 -9.77 -1.98
N ALA A 466 -13.27 -8.75 -2.38
CA ALA A 466 -13.15 -8.34 -3.77
C ALA A 466 -11.71 -8.00 -4.12
N SER A 467 -11.42 -7.90 -5.41
CA SER A 467 -10.11 -7.48 -5.90
C SER A 467 -10.22 -6.61 -7.14
N ALA A 468 -9.29 -5.66 -7.27
CA ALA A 468 -9.12 -4.82 -8.44
C ALA A 468 -7.67 -4.88 -8.93
N GLN A 469 -7.47 -4.78 -10.24
CA GLN A 469 -6.13 -4.77 -10.85
C GLN A 469 -5.52 -3.37 -10.77
N ILE A 470 -4.22 -3.31 -10.49
CA ILE A 470 -3.43 -2.08 -10.51
C ILE A 470 -2.29 -2.28 -11.51
N LYS A 471 -2.25 -1.38 -12.50
CA LYS A 471 -1.17 -1.28 -13.47
C LYS A 471 -0.43 0.04 -13.27
N ILE A 472 0.82 -0.06 -12.82
CA ILE A 472 1.74 1.08 -12.75
C ILE A 472 2.64 1.03 -13.98
N THR A 473 2.61 2.07 -14.80
CA THR A 473 3.62 2.30 -15.85
C THR A 473 4.72 3.17 -15.25
N VAL A 474 5.95 2.69 -15.34
CA VAL A 474 7.12 3.49 -15.01
C VAL A 474 7.48 4.33 -16.23
N LEU A 475 7.65 5.63 -16.03
CA LEU A 475 8.15 6.54 -17.05
C LEU A 475 9.67 6.57 -16.94
N ASN A 476 10.34 6.18 -18.02
CA ASN A 476 11.79 6.24 -18.18
C ASN A 476 12.25 7.71 -18.09
N MET A 477 13.26 7.92 -17.27
CA MET A 477 13.96 9.17 -17.02
C MET A 477 15.42 8.98 -17.42
N ASN A 478 16.04 10.07 -17.85
CA ASN A 478 17.46 10.06 -18.21
C ASN A 478 18.36 10.05 -16.95
N ASP A 479 18.65 8.87 -16.38
CA ASP A 479 19.47 8.66 -15.19
C ASP A 479 20.71 7.74 -15.38
N ASN A 480 20.89 7.15 -16.56
CA ASN A 480 22.04 6.37 -17.02
C ASN A 480 22.81 7.08 -18.14
N ALA A 481 24.02 7.53 -17.84
CA ALA A 481 24.89 8.14 -18.86
C ALA A 481 25.36 7.13 -19.95
N PRO A 482 25.65 7.60 -21.18
CA PRO A 482 26.14 6.74 -22.25
C PRO A 482 27.42 5.99 -21.88
N ILE A 483 27.44 4.68 -22.05
CA ILE A 483 28.60 3.84 -21.78
C ILE A 483 29.40 3.65 -23.07
N ILE A 484 30.69 3.96 -23.01
CA ILE A 484 31.61 3.92 -24.15
C ILE A 484 32.62 2.80 -23.97
N LYS A 485 32.77 1.92 -24.97
CA LYS A 485 33.76 0.83 -24.98
C LYS A 485 34.51 0.79 -26.30
N PHE A 486 35.83 0.60 -26.23
CA PHE A 486 36.69 0.48 -27.40
C PHE A 486 36.91 -0.99 -27.78
N TYR A 487 36.92 -1.27 -29.07
CA TYR A 487 37.20 -2.60 -29.62
C TYR A 487 38.29 -2.51 -30.69
N HIS A 488 39.40 -3.22 -30.47
CA HIS A 488 40.47 -3.33 -31.46
C HIS A 488 40.52 -4.76 -31.99
N GLN A 489 40.45 -4.92 -33.32
CA GLN A 489 40.45 -6.23 -33.99
C GLN A 489 39.38 -7.21 -33.44
N GLY A 490 38.21 -6.68 -33.08
CA GLY A 490 37.08 -7.45 -32.56
C GLY A 490 37.16 -7.79 -31.06
N GLN A 491 38.25 -7.42 -30.37
CA GLN A 491 38.42 -7.63 -28.92
C GLN A 491 38.19 -6.34 -28.14
N PRO A 492 37.49 -6.38 -26.98
CA PRO A 492 37.34 -5.21 -26.13
C PRO A 492 38.71 -4.82 -25.54
N LEU A 493 39.00 -3.52 -25.56
CA LEU A 493 40.11 -2.96 -24.80
C LEU A 493 39.74 -2.83 -23.32
N ASP A 494 40.73 -2.87 -22.43
CA ASP A 494 40.52 -2.69 -20.99
C ASP A 494 39.81 -1.36 -20.74
N SER A 495 38.68 -1.40 -20.04
CA SER A 495 37.89 -0.21 -19.72
C SER A 495 38.61 0.74 -18.77
N ASN A 496 39.55 0.26 -17.95
CA ASN A 496 40.32 1.10 -17.04
C ASN A 496 41.54 1.74 -17.71
N TYR A 497 42.03 1.14 -18.81
CA TYR A 497 43.20 1.61 -19.53
C TYR A 497 43.17 1.16 -20.99
N ALA A 498 42.31 1.77 -21.79
CA ALA A 498 42.24 1.44 -23.21
C ALA A 498 43.48 2.00 -23.91
N GLN A 499 44.28 1.09 -24.48
CA GLN A 499 45.49 1.45 -25.19
C GLN A 499 45.57 0.71 -26.51
N ILE A 500 46.00 1.42 -27.55
CA ILE A 500 46.41 0.84 -28.83
C ILE A 500 47.82 1.29 -29.18
N SER A 501 48.50 0.51 -30.00
CA SER A 501 49.81 0.88 -30.51
C SER A 501 49.88 0.68 -32.01
N ILE A 502 50.21 1.74 -32.73
CA ILE A 502 50.23 1.80 -34.19
C ILE A 502 51.57 2.33 -34.66
N TYR A 503 52.12 1.77 -35.74
CA TYR A 503 53.32 2.35 -36.36
C TYR A 503 53.00 3.65 -37.08
N GLU A 504 53.93 4.60 -37.06
CA GLU A 504 53.84 5.80 -37.89
C GLU A 504 53.81 5.48 -39.39
N PHE A 505 53.58 6.51 -40.21
CA PHE A 505 53.32 6.33 -41.64
C PHE A 505 54.47 5.64 -42.39
N SER A 506 54.11 4.74 -43.31
CA SER A 506 55.02 4.30 -44.36
C SER A 506 54.25 3.80 -45.59
N ASN A 507 54.84 4.04 -46.76
CA ASN A 507 54.24 3.74 -48.07
C ASN A 507 54.00 2.24 -48.32
N GLU A 508 54.65 1.34 -47.58
CA GLU A 508 54.81 -0.06 -47.99
C GLU A 508 53.80 -1.05 -47.37
N PHE A 509 53.16 -0.73 -46.23
CA PHE A 509 52.35 -1.72 -45.49
C PHE A 509 51.00 -1.17 -45.01
N SER A 510 50.00 -2.05 -44.93
CA SER A 510 48.64 -1.71 -44.47
C SER A 510 48.51 -1.51 -42.95
N ASN A 511 49.48 -1.97 -42.16
CA ASN A 511 49.44 -1.94 -40.69
C ASN A 511 50.05 -0.66 -40.10
N TYR A 512 50.46 0.26 -40.96
CA TYR A 512 51.05 1.55 -40.62
C TYR A 512 50.01 2.63 -40.72
N SER A 513 50.21 3.73 -39.99
CA SER A 513 49.31 4.88 -40.06
C SER A 513 49.10 5.27 -41.53
N LYS A 514 47.85 5.38 -41.96
CA LYS A 514 47.44 5.88 -43.29
C LYS A 514 46.24 6.79 -43.11
N GLU A 515 45.98 7.65 -44.07
CA GLU A 515 44.72 8.41 -44.08
C GLU A 515 43.52 7.46 -44.12
N ASN A 516 42.51 7.75 -43.31
CA ASN A 516 41.28 6.96 -43.11
C ASN A 516 41.50 5.52 -42.59
N GLN A 517 42.64 5.22 -41.97
CA GLN A 517 42.82 3.93 -41.32
C GLN A 517 41.99 3.84 -40.04
N ILE A 518 41.23 2.75 -39.89
CA ILE A 518 40.47 2.46 -38.68
C ILE A 518 41.43 1.98 -37.59
N LEU A 519 41.49 2.71 -36.49
CA LEU A 519 42.28 2.38 -35.31
C LEU A 519 41.53 1.39 -34.41
N CYS A 520 40.27 1.69 -34.12
CA CYS A 520 39.39 0.85 -33.32
C CYS A 520 37.93 1.22 -33.58
N HIS A 521 37.03 0.32 -33.20
CA HIS A 521 35.60 0.62 -33.15
C HIS A 521 35.22 1.11 -31.75
N VAL A 522 34.39 2.15 -31.69
CA VAL A 522 33.84 2.70 -30.46
C VAL A 522 32.37 2.28 -30.39
N HIS A 523 32.03 1.50 -29.38
CA HIS A 523 30.66 1.06 -29.11
C HIS A 523 30.07 1.92 -28.00
N VAL A 524 28.90 2.49 -28.27
CA VAL A 524 28.17 3.33 -27.32
C VAL A 524 26.81 2.70 -27.06
N THR A 525 26.49 2.50 -25.79
CA THR A 525 25.21 1.97 -25.31
C THR A 525 24.65 2.89 -24.26
N ASP A 526 23.35 3.01 -24.22
CA ASP A 526 22.61 3.81 -23.25
C ASP A 526 21.37 2.99 -22.87
N LEU A 527 21.00 3.03 -21.60
CA LEU A 527 19.87 2.24 -21.11
C LEU A 527 18.55 3.03 -21.18
N ASP A 528 18.61 4.36 -21.14
CA ASP A 528 17.44 5.22 -21.01
C ASP A 528 16.89 5.62 -22.38
N ASN A 529 17.80 5.97 -23.29
CA ASN A 529 17.45 6.67 -24.52
C ASN A 529 17.52 5.82 -25.78
N ASP A 530 16.70 6.21 -26.75
CA ASP A 530 16.92 5.83 -28.14
C ASP A 530 18.30 6.29 -28.60
N LEU A 531 19.15 5.37 -29.07
CA LEU A 531 20.55 5.64 -29.46
C LEU A 531 20.71 6.75 -30.51
N ASN A 532 19.64 7.13 -31.21
CA ASN A 532 19.64 8.22 -32.18
C ASN A 532 19.82 9.60 -31.52
N SER A 533 19.40 9.78 -30.27
CA SER A 533 19.57 11.05 -29.54
C SER A 533 21.00 11.24 -29.02
N ILE A 534 21.85 10.20 -29.09
CA ILE A 534 23.21 10.25 -28.57
C ILE A 534 24.14 10.94 -29.55
N HIS A 535 24.79 11.99 -29.08
CA HIS A 535 25.80 12.75 -29.81
C HIS A 535 27.18 12.51 -29.22
N CYS A 536 28.14 12.09 -30.06
CA CYS A 536 29.51 11.82 -29.64
C CYS A 536 30.51 12.77 -30.30
N SER A 537 31.55 13.13 -29.57
CA SER A 537 32.65 13.99 -30.01
C SER A 537 34.00 13.53 -29.44
N LEU A 538 35.09 14.08 -29.97
CA LEU A 538 36.46 13.81 -29.52
C LEU A 538 37.02 15.03 -28.77
N GLU A 539 37.54 14.80 -27.57
CA GLU A 539 38.36 15.74 -26.80
C GLU A 539 39.84 15.27 -26.84
N GLY A 540 40.80 16.19 -26.77
CA GLY A 540 42.24 15.89 -26.90
C GLY A 540 42.74 15.70 -28.35
N ASN A 541 41.99 16.21 -29.33
CA ASN A 541 42.27 16.12 -30.77
C ASN A 541 42.42 17.52 -31.40
N GLU A 542 43.21 18.39 -30.78
CA GLU A 542 43.37 19.80 -31.20
C GLU A 542 43.96 19.93 -32.61
N SER A 543 44.87 19.02 -32.95
CA SER A 543 45.51 18.94 -34.28
C SER A 543 44.61 18.32 -35.35
N LYS A 544 43.39 17.87 -35.01
CA LYS A 544 42.44 17.22 -35.92
C LYS A 544 43.03 16.04 -36.70
N GLN A 545 43.92 15.27 -36.05
CA GLN A 545 44.56 14.10 -36.65
C GLN A 545 43.66 12.87 -36.65
N PHE A 546 42.58 12.87 -35.86
CA PHE A 546 41.63 11.78 -35.76
C PHE A 546 40.21 12.25 -36.06
N GLU A 547 39.35 11.32 -36.47
CA GLU A 547 37.94 11.54 -36.73
C GLU A 547 37.12 10.36 -36.24
N LEU A 548 35.92 10.64 -35.73
CA LEU A 548 34.96 9.65 -35.28
C LEU A 548 33.83 9.57 -36.30
N LYS A 549 33.73 8.45 -37.04
CA LYS A 549 32.74 8.24 -38.11
C LYS A 549 31.68 7.25 -37.67
N GLU A 550 30.42 7.65 -37.66
CA GLU A 550 29.33 6.74 -37.35
C GLU A 550 29.16 5.68 -38.45
N VAL A 551 29.03 4.41 -38.04
CA VAL A 551 28.82 3.30 -38.95
C VAL A 551 27.33 3.02 -39.06
N SER A 552 26.75 3.29 -40.22
CA SER A 552 25.34 2.99 -40.51
C SER A 552 25.11 1.47 -40.49
N THR A 553 24.23 0.98 -39.60
CA THR A 553 23.88 -0.44 -39.56
C THR A 553 22.46 -0.69 -40.10
N ASN A 554 22.32 -1.63 -41.04
CA ASN A 554 21.04 -1.96 -41.68
C ASN A 554 20.07 -2.79 -40.81
N ARG A 555 20.20 -2.78 -39.48
CA ARG A 555 19.38 -3.63 -38.59
C ARG A 555 18.30 -2.80 -37.88
N LEU A 556 17.05 -3.24 -38.03
CA LEU A 556 15.82 -2.63 -37.49
C LEU A 556 15.76 -2.51 -35.95
N VAL A 557 16.75 -2.99 -35.21
CA VAL A 557 16.90 -2.79 -33.75
C VAL A 557 18.39 -2.66 -33.43
N GLN A 558 18.91 -1.45 -33.55
CA GLN A 558 20.29 -1.17 -33.17
C GLN A 558 20.35 -1.11 -31.63
N LYS A 559 21.03 -2.07 -30.98
CA LYS A 559 21.23 -2.09 -29.51
C LYS A 559 22.44 -1.29 -29.03
N ARG A 560 23.24 -0.78 -29.98
CA ARG A 560 24.43 0.05 -29.70
C ARG A 560 24.79 0.90 -30.92
N LYS A 561 25.23 2.13 -30.69
CA LYS A 561 25.80 2.99 -31.72
C LYS A 561 27.27 2.59 -31.92
N ILE A 562 27.71 2.51 -33.18
CA ILE A 562 29.08 2.08 -33.51
C ILE A 562 29.73 3.21 -34.30
N PHE A 563 30.95 3.56 -33.90
CA PHE A 563 31.77 4.52 -34.61
C PHE A 563 33.13 3.90 -34.96
N ASP A 564 33.66 4.28 -36.11
CA ASP A 564 35.04 4.03 -36.49
C ASP A 564 35.88 5.24 -36.06
N LEU A 565 36.86 5.00 -35.19
CA LEU A 565 37.89 5.99 -34.91
C LEU A 565 38.98 5.86 -35.98
N THR A 566 39.09 6.86 -36.84
CA THR A 566 40.02 6.86 -37.98
C THR A 566 41.07 7.94 -37.88
N THR A 567 42.25 7.69 -38.42
CA THR A 567 43.25 8.73 -38.70
C THR A 567 42.81 9.59 -39.89
N VAL A 568 42.95 10.90 -39.77
CA VAL A 568 42.72 11.88 -40.84
C VAL A 568 44.04 12.28 -41.47
N MET A 569 45.06 12.45 -40.63
CA MET A 569 46.42 12.79 -41.05
C MET A 569 47.36 11.63 -40.75
N LEU A 570 48.50 11.64 -41.44
CA LEU A 570 49.59 10.72 -41.17
C LEU A 570 50.15 10.98 -39.76
N LEU A 571 50.38 9.91 -39.01
CA LEU A 571 51.04 9.98 -37.72
C LEU A 571 52.55 9.94 -37.94
N ASP A 572 53.24 10.77 -37.19
CA ASP A 572 54.69 10.95 -37.18
C ASP A 572 55.09 11.02 -35.71
N ARG A 573 55.92 10.07 -35.30
CA ARG A 573 56.30 9.87 -33.90
C ARG A 573 57.19 10.99 -33.41
N GLU A 574 58.12 11.47 -34.25
CA GLU A 574 59.10 12.51 -33.92
C GLU A 574 58.40 13.85 -33.65
N VAL A 575 57.20 14.03 -34.22
CA VAL A 575 56.32 15.17 -33.90
C VAL A 575 55.48 14.90 -32.65
N VAL A 576 54.70 13.81 -32.61
CA VAL A 576 53.88 13.44 -31.44
C VAL A 576 53.95 11.93 -31.19
N PRO A 577 54.66 11.45 -30.15
CA PRO A 577 54.86 10.02 -29.92
C PRO A 577 53.67 9.31 -29.27
N GLN A 578 52.74 10.08 -28.67
CA GLN A 578 51.56 9.53 -28.02
C GLN A 578 50.39 10.51 -28.06
N HIS A 579 49.19 9.99 -28.24
CA HIS A 579 47.95 10.75 -28.15
C HIS A 579 47.06 10.20 -27.04
N THR A 580 46.37 11.11 -26.36
CA THR A 580 45.32 10.75 -25.40
C THR A 580 44.03 11.35 -25.90
N LEU A 581 43.13 10.49 -26.40
CA LEU A 581 41.83 10.90 -26.91
C LEU A 581 40.77 10.54 -25.89
N ILE A 582 39.83 11.45 -25.66
CA ILE A 582 38.64 11.17 -24.87
C ILE A 582 37.46 11.18 -25.82
N VAL A 583 36.78 10.04 -25.96
CA VAL A 583 35.47 10.02 -26.60
C VAL A 583 34.46 10.47 -25.55
N LYS A 584 33.72 11.52 -25.88
CA LYS A 584 32.63 12.06 -25.08
C LYS A 584 31.32 11.80 -25.81
N CYS A 585 30.36 11.19 -25.15
CA CYS A 585 29.00 11.00 -25.68
C CYS A 585 27.98 11.59 -24.71
N GLN A 586 26.97 12.27 -25.24
CA GLN A 586 25.88 12.89 -24.47
C GLN A 586 24.53 12.38 -24.98
N ASP A 587 23.60 12.13 -24.07
CA ASP A 587 22.23 11.70 -24.37
C ASP A 587 21.30 12.93 -24.55
N GLY A 588 21.13 13.36 -25.79
CA GLY A 588 20.33 14.54 -26.12
C GLY A 588 21.06 15.88 -26.00
N MET A 589 20.28 16.97 -25.94
CA MET A 589 20.77 18.36 -26.06
C MET A 589 20.19 19.31 -25.00
N THR A 590 19.60 18.78 -23.93
CA THR A 590 18.98 19.55 -22.84
C THR A 590 19.88 19.63 -21.61
N GLU A 591 19.52 20.48 -20.63
CA GLU A 591 20.24 20.59 -19.35
C GLU A 591 20.19 19.31 -18.50
N SER A 592 19.26 18.39 -18.79
CA SER A 592 19.16 17.08 -18.16
C SER A 592 19.98 15.99 -18.85
N SER A 593 20.81 16.34 -19.83
CA SER A 593 21.68 15.38 -20.52
C SER A 593 22.82 14.93 -19.60
N LEU A 594 23.05 13.62 -19.56
CA LEU A 594 24.19 12.98 -18.95
C LEU A 594 25.26 12.73 -20.00
N VAL A 595 26.49 12.60 -19.52
CA VAL A 595 27.68 12.55 -20.37
C VAL A 595 28.55 11.37 -19.98
N GLY A 596 28.74 10.46 -20.93
CA GLY A 596 29.74 9.42 -20.89
C GLY A 596 31.10 9.91 -21.40
N ARG A 597 32.18 9.53 -20.72
CA ARG A 597 33.56 9.73 -21.20
C ARG A 597 34.35 8.45 -21.07
N ASN A 598 35.13 8.12 -22.10
CA ASN A 598 36.15 7.09 -21.98
C ASN A 598 37.41 7.49 -22.76
N GLN A 599 38.56 7.14 -22.22
CA GLN A 599 39.87 7.60 -22.66
C GLN A 599 40.60 6.47 -23.40
N LEU A 600 41.22 6.82 -24.53
CA LEU A 600 42.05 5.95 -25.34
C LEU A 600 43.46 6.53 -25.44
N HIS A 601 44.45 5.72 -25.05
CA HIS A 601 45.86 6.01 -25.26
C HIS A 601 46.34 5.40 -26.57
N ILE A 602 46.87 6.23 -27.45
CA ILE A 602 47.44 5.81 -28.73
C ILE A 602 48.94 6.00 -28.62
N ILE A 603 49.69 4.89 -28.66
CA ILE A 603 51.15 4.93 -28.70
C ILE A 603 51.60 4.80 -30.16
N VAL A 604 52.34 5.80 -30.64
CA VAL A 604 52.94 5.77 -31.97
C VAL A 604 54.26 5.01 -31.87
N LYS A 605 54.33 3.87 -32.58
CA LYS A 605 55.52 3.02 -32.65
C LYS A 605 56.45 3.55 -33.73
N ASP A 606 57.71 3.60 -33.34
CA ASP A 606 58.84 4.08 -34.13
C ASP A 606 59.12 3.23 -35.39
N ARG A 607 59.51 3.93 -36.44
CA ARG A 607 60.08 3.39 -37.67
C ARG A 607 61.42 4.09 -37.92
N ASN A 608 62.32 3.37 -38.58
CA ASN A 608 63.59 3.94 -39.02
C ASN A 608 63.34 4.76 -40.29
N ASP A 609 62.88 6.00 -40.17
CA ASP A 609 62.61 6.89 -41.29
C ASP A 609 63.42 8.20 -41.23
N ASN A 610 64.11 8.45 -40.11
CA ASN A 610 65.15 9.44 -40.03
C ASN A 610 66.52 8.79 -40.25
N ALA A 611 67.44 9.56 -40.84
CA ALA A 611 68.83 9.15 -40.99
C ALA A 611 69.70 9.90 -39.99
N PRO A 612 70.81 9.30 -39.51
CA PRO A 612 71.72 9.99 -38.61
C PRO A 612 72.20 11.32 -39.20
N LYS A 613 72.22 12.39 -38.43
CA LYS A 613 72.65 13.71 -38.88
C LYS A 613 73.85 14.21 -38.09
N PHE A 614 74.97 14.47 -38.77
CA PHE A 614 76.15 15.05 -38.13
C PHE A 614 75.92 16.49 -37.67
N THR A 615 76.61 16.90 -36.61
CA THR A 615 76.60 18.29 -36.13
C THR A 615 77.29 19.26 -37.08
N GLN A 616 78.20 18.75 -37.92
CA GLN A 616 78.94 19.50 -38.93
C GLN A 616 79.04 18.65 -40.20
N GLU A 617 79.02 19.30 -41.37
CA GLU A 617 79.23 18.62 -42.64
C GLU A 617 80.71 18.28 -42.89
N HIS A 618 81.61 19.06 -42.27
CA HIS A 618 83.07 18.90 -42.36
C HIS A 618 83.73 19.16 -41.00
N TYR A 619 84.48 18.17 -40.51
CA TYR A 619 85.26 18.24 -39.28
C TYR A 619 86.75 18.46 -39.60
N ILE A 620 87.38 19.42 -38.91
CA ILE A 620 88.82 19.68 -39.02
C ILE A 620 89.48 19.31 -37.70
N GLY A 621 90.45 18.40 -37.75
CA GLY A 621 91.16 17.86 -36.60
C GLY A 621 92.64 18.20 -36.62
N HIS A 622 93.25 18.34 -35.45
CA HIS A 622 94.68 18.54 -35.29
C HIS A 622 95.29 17.45 -34.41
N VAL A 623 96.47 16.99 -34.80
CA VAL A 623 97.30 16.08 -34.00
C VAL A 623 98.76 16.48 -34.11
N LYS A 624 99.56 16.20 -33.08
CA LYS A 624 101.01 16.40 -33.12
C LYS A 624 101.68 15.22 -33.81
N GLU A 625 102.70 15.47 -34.61
CA GLU A 625 103.51 14.37 -35.18
C GLU A 625 104.19 13.52 -34.08
N ASN A 626 104.62 12.31 -34.45
CA ASN A 626 105.25 11.34 -33.55
C ASN A 626 104.36 10.93 -32.35
N THR A 627 103.03 10.95 -32.53
CA THR A 627 102.07 10.51 -31.52
C THR A 627 101.16 9.38 -32.03
N ALA A 628 101.36 8.17 -31.54
CA ALA A 628 100.44 7.05 -31.75
C ALA A 628 99.29 7.06 -30.73
N ASN A 629 98.15 6.46 -31.11
CA ASN A 629 96.99 6.30 -30.23
C ASN A 629 96.50 7.60 -29.56
N THR A 630 96.68 8.73 -30.24
CA THR A 630 96.40 10.06 -29.70
C THR A 630 95.07 10.58 -30.26
N VAL A 631 94.27 11.20 -29.40
CA VAL A 631 92.99 11.78 -29.78
C VAL A 631 93.22 12.95 -30.72
N VAL A 632 92.52 12.93 -31.85
CA VAL A 632 92.52 14.05 -32.80
C VAL A 632 91.67 15.18 -32.21
N ALA A 633 92.27 16.34 -31.99
CA ALA A 633 91.58 17.50 -31.43
C ALA A 633 90.76 18.20 -32.52
N LEU A 634 89.43 18.09 -32.47
CA LEU A 634 88.55 18.67 -33.50
C LEU A 634 88.20 20.12 -33.20
N ILE A 635 88.23 20.96 -34.24
CA ILE A 635 87.85 22.38 -34.17
C ILE A 635 86.34 22.52 -34.33
N ASN A 636 85.73 23.40 -33.53
CA ASN A 636 84.34 23.79 -33.73
C ASN A 636 84.23 24.92 -34.75
N SER A 637 83.63 24.67 -35.92
CA SER A 637 83.39 25.67 -36.96
C SER A 637 82.29 26.68 -36.62
N ASN A 638 81.50 26.45 -35.55
CA ASN A 638 80.26 27.19 -35.30
C ASN A 638 80.41 28.37 -34.31
N THR A 639 81.65 28.76 -33.97
CA THR A 639 81.90 29.91 -33.09
C THR A 639 82.78 30.93 -33.81
N GLU A 640 82.21 32.08 -34.19
CA GLU A 640 82.94 33.26 -34.70
C GLU A 640 83.88 33.90 -33.65
N THR A 641 84.14 33.22 -32.54
CA THR A 641 85.11 33.63 -31.53
C THR A 641 86.06 32.46 -31.26
N MET A 642 87.36 32.72 -31.46
CA MET A 642 88.48 31.83 -31.15
C MET A 642 88.55 31.58 -29.63
N VAL A 643 87.64 30.76 -29.11
CA VAL A 643 87.78 30.12 -27.80
C VAL A 643 88.06 28.65 -28.08
N ASN A 644 89.20 28.17 -27.56
CA ASN A 644 89.67 26.78 -27.62
C ASN A 644 88.69 25.79 -26.99
N SER A 645 87.54 25.57 -27.61
CA SER A 645 86.57 24.55 -27.26
C SER A 645 86.69 23.41 -28.27
N TYR A 646 87.75 22.63 -28.12
CA TYR A 646 87.91 21.39 -28.89
C TYR A 646 86.84 20.41 -28.43
N ARG A 647 85.96 19.97 -29.33
CA ARG A 647 85.19 18.74 -29.10
C ARG A 647 86.10 17.58 -29.47
N ASN A 648 86.26 16.62 -28.57
CA ASN A 648 87.15 15.48 -28.81
C ASN A 648 86.45 14.31 -29.54
N VAL A 649 85.24 14.53 -30.06
CA VAL A 649 84.41 13.49 -30.67
C VAL A 649 83.64 14.05 -31.86
N ILE A 650 83.55 13.23 -32.91
CA ILE A 650 82.62 13.43 -34.02
C ILE A 650 81.24 12.98 -33.53
N HIS A 651 80.21 13.77 -33.81
CA HIS A 651 78.88 13.54 -33.25
C HIS A 651 77.80 13.67 -34.31
N ALA A 652 76.95 12.64 -34.38
CA ALA A 652 75.69 12.64 -35.10
C ALA A 652 74.54 12.37 -34.13
N THR A 653 73.36 12.85 -34.51
CA THR A 653 72.09 12.64 -33.82
C THR A 653 71.08 12.05 -34.77
N ASP A 654 70.28 11.12 -34.29
CA ASP A 654 69.16 10.55 -35.01
C ASP A 654 67.87 10.83 -34.22
N LEU A 655 66.77 11.12 -34.92
CA LEU A 655 65.51 11.53 -34.30
C LEU A 655 64.64 10.35 -33.86
N ASP A 656 64.90 9.15 -34.40
CA ASP A 656 64.17 7.93 -34.08
C ASP A 656 64.45 7.46 -32.62
N ILE A 657 64.04 6.25 -32.22
CA ILE A 657 64.34 5.70 -30.89
C ILE A 657 64.93 4.29 -30.92
N GLY A 658 65.63 3.95 -29.83
CA GLY A 658 66.15 2.60 -29.62
C GLY A 658 67.21 2.26 -30.65
N SER A 659 67.09 1.11 -31.31
CA SER A 659 68.04 0.68 -32.34
C SER A 659 68.05 1.58 -33.57
N ASN A 660 66.92 2.22 -33.88
CA ASN A 660 66.76 3.08 -35.05
C ASN A 660 67.49 4.43 -34.87
N ALA A 661 67.67 4.90 -33.62
CA ALA A 661 68.51 6.06 -33.34
C ALA A 661 69.91 5.73 -32.79
N GLN A 662 70.22 4.45 -32.59
CA GLN A 662 71.54 4.07 -32.08
C GLN A 662 72.56 4.17 -33.21
N ILE A 663 73.54 5.05 -33.07
CA ILE A 663 74.53 5.34 -34.12
C ILE A 663 75.79 4.51 -33.91
N ALA A 664 76.33 3.94 -35.00
CA ALA A 664 77.69 3.42 -35.07
C ALA A 664 78.52 4.21 -36.08
N TYR A 665 79.71 4.64 -35.66
CA TYR A 665 80.65 5.36 -36.50
C TYR A 665 81.64 4.42 -37.19
N SER A 666 81.98 4.71 -38.44
CA SER A 666 83.05 4.02 -39.17
C SER A 666 83.79 4.98 -40.10
N LEU A 667 85.05 4.67 -40.38
CA LEU A 667 85.83 5.43 -41.36
C LEU A 667 85.60 4.86 -42.76
N LYS A 668 85.49 5.74 -43.76
CA LYS A 668 85.36 5.37 -45.17
C LYS A 668 86.43 6.09 -45.97
N SER A 669 87.13 5.36 -46.84
CA SER A 669 88.01 6.01 -47.80
C SER A 669 87.18 6.80 -48.80
N LEU A 670 87.77 7.88 -49.28
CA LEU A 670 87.18 8.75 -50.29
C LEU A 670 88.04 8.69 -51.54
N TYR A 671 87.38 8.78 -52.68
CA TYR A 671 88.05 9.14 -53.90
C TYR A 671 88.27 10.65 -53.88
N LEU A 672 89.51 11.12 -54.03
CA LEU A 672 89.86 12.55 -53.90
C LEU A 672 89.00 13.49 -54.79
N PRO A 673 88.54 13.10 -56.00
CA PRO A 673 87.54 13.86 -56.77
C PRO A 673 86.19 14.08 -56.07
N ASP A 674 85.72 13.12 -55.27
CA ASP A 674 84.46 13.24 -54.52
C ASP A 674 84.62 14.19 -53.33
N TYR A 675 85.79 14.21 -52.69
CA TYR A 675 86.17 15.22 -51.71
C TYR A 675 86.19 16.62 -52.34
N ILE A 676 86.83 16.78 -53.51
CA ILE A 676 86.90 18.07 -54.21
C ILE A 676 85.49 18.57 -54.61
N LYS A 677 84.63 17.70 -55.16
CA LYS A 677 83.24 18.04 -55.48
C LYS A 677 82.42 18.41 -54.24
N PHE A 678 82.61 17.69 -53.14
CA PHE A 678 81.89 17.99 -51.89
C PHE A 678 82.28 19.36 -51.34
N VAL A 679 83.59 19.64 -51.26
CA VAL A 679 84.10 20.94 -50.77
C VAL A 679 83.63 22.06 -51.70
N GLN A 680 83.71 21.89 -53.03
CA GLN A 680 83.20 22.86 -54.01
C GLN A 680 81.71 23.20 -53.85
N ASN A 681 80.89 22.24 -53.42
CA ASN A 681 79.45 22.44 -53.26
C ASN A 681 79.03 23.04 -51.90
N HIS A 682 79.85 22.92 -50.85
CA HIS A 682 79.45 23.27 -49.47
C HIS A 682 80.27 24.40 -48.83
N THR A 683 81.45 24.75 -49.34
CA THR A 683 82.18 25.95 -48.88
C THR A 683 81.86 27.14 -49.78
N LYS A 684 81.21 28.18 -49.23
CA LYS A 684 80.97 29.48 -49.92
C LYS A 684 82.26 30.30 -50.16
N GLU A 685 83.44 29.72 -49.99
CA GLU A 685 84.72 30.44 -50.02
C GLU A 685 85.59 30.05 -51.23
N ASN A 686 85.76 31.04 -52.11
CA ASN A 686 86.81 31.27 -53.12
C ASN A 686 87.54 30.04 -53.71
N GLU A 687 87.28 29.78 -55.00
CA GLU A 687 88.05 28.88 -55.88
C GLU A 687 89.59 29.09 -55.80
N GLN A 688 90.07 30.29 -55.46
CA GLN A 688 91.50 30.61 -55.34
C GLN A 688 92.19 29.99 -54.11
N SER A 689 91.49 29.85 -52.97
CA SER A 689 92.02 29.20 -51.77
C SER A 689 92.15 27.69 -51.98
N LEU A 690 91.19 27.10 -52.70
CA LEU A 690 91.19 25.70 -53.09
C LEU A 690 92.29 25.38 -54.11
N LEU A 691 92.54 26.25 -55.08
CA LEU A 691 93.64 26.14 -56.05
C LEU A 691 95.02 26.25 -55.39
N LEU A 692 95.18 27.08 -54.36
CA LEU A 692 96.40 27.20 -53.57
C LEU A 692 96.63 25.95 -52.70
N PHE A 693 95.55 25.37 -52.17
CA PHE A 693 95.55 24.13 -51.41
C PHE A 693 95.91 22.91 -52.27
N ILE A 694 95.30 22.78 -53.46
CA ILE A 694 95.64 21.74 -54.44
C ILE A 694 97.10 21.90 -54.93
N LYS A 695 97.59 23.15 -55.10
CA LYS A 695 99.01 23.44 -55.41
C LYS A 695 99.98 23.06 -54.30
N ASN A 696 99.59 23.18 -53.03
CA ASN A 696 100.43 22.78 -51.91
C ASN A 696 100.45 21.24 -51.73
N GLN A 697 99.36 20.55 -52.06
CA GLN A 697 99.28 19.09 -52.05
C GLN A 697 100.11 18.45 -53.19
N THR A 698 100.19 19.07 -54.38
CA THR A 698 101.10 18.61 -55.45
C THR A 698 102.58 18.71 -55.06
N GLN A 699 102.96 19.57 -54.11
CA GLN A 699 104.34 19.68 -53.62
C GLN A 699 104.73 18.67 -52.52
N SER A 700 103.77 18.13 -51.75
CA SER A 700 104.05 17.16 -50.68
C SER A 700 104.14 15.72 -51.18
N ILE A 701 103.44 15.35 -52.26
CA ILE A 701 103.39 13.98 -52.80
C ILE A 701 104.55 13.69 -53.80
N ALA A 702 105.31 14.71 -54.21
CA ALA A 702 106.39 14.59 -55.17
C ALA A 702 107.67 14.02 -54.54
N THR A 703 108.23 12.94 -55.11
CA THR A 703 109.53 12.39 -54.68
C THR A 703 110.68 13.37 -55.00
N SER A 704 111.86 13.20 -54.40
CA SER A 704 112.99 14.13 -54.61
C SER A 704 113.36 14.33 -56.09
N ASN A 705 113.17 13.31 -56.93
CA ASN A 705 113.42 13.40 -58.37
C ASN A 705 112.32 14.18 -59.12
N ASP A 706 111.10 14.26 -58.57
CA ASP A 706 110.00 15.00 -59.17
C ASP A 706 110.08 16.52 -58.87
N ARG A 707 110.79 16.91 -57.80
CA ARG A 707 110.96 18.33 -57.41
C ARG A 707 111.82 19.14 -58.39
N GLU A 708 112.80 18.52 -59.05
CA GLU A 708 113.60 19.19 -60.09
C GLU A 708 112.87 19.30 -61.44
N LEU A 709 111.97 18.36 -61.77
CA LEU A 709 111.17 18.39 -63.01
C LEU A 709 110.00 19.40 -62.96
N LEU A 710 109.52 19.74 -61.76
CA LEU A 710 108.45 20.73 -61.55
C LEU A 710 108.88 22.18 -61.80
N GLN A 711 110.18 22.49 -61.80
CA GLN A 711 110.67 23.84 -62.09
C GLN A 711 110.73 24.15 -63.59
N ASN A 712 110.63 23.16 -64.49
CA ASN A 712 110.92 23.35 -65.92
C ASN A 712 109.99 22.58 -66.90
N SER A 713 108.67 22.53 -66.69
CA SER A 713 107.78 22.04 -67.76
C SER A 713 106.36 22.59 -67.77
N THR A 714 105.89 22.79 -69.01
CA THR A 714 104.59 23.28 -69.45
C THR A 714 103.53 22.18 -69.49
N GLY A 715 102.32 22.47 -69.01
CA GLY A 715 101.04 21.85 -69.43
C GLY A 715 100.80 20.36 -69.12
N ASP A 716 101.62 19.46 -69.66
CA ASP A 716 101.31 18.02 -69.72
C ASP A 716 101.61 17.27 -68.41
N ILE A 717 102.54 17.75 -67.59
CA ILE A 717 102.79 17.18 -66.24
C ILE A 717 101.65 17.51 -65.28
N VAL A 718 101.01 18.68 -65.44
CA VAL A 718 99.81 19.02 -64.68
C VAL A 718 98.69 18.06 -65.02
N GLU A 719 98.48 17.69 -66.29
CA GLU A 719 97.43 16.72 -66.66
C GLU A 719 97.73 15.30 -66.13
N HIS A 720 99.00 14.87 -66.12
CA HIS A 720 99.40 13.54 -65.64
C HIS A 720 99.41 13.41 -64.11
N GLN A 721 99.79 14.48 -63.39
CA GLN A 721 99.68 14.56 -61.92
C GLN A 721 98.24 14.82 -61.47
N THR A 722 97.46 15.58 -62.23
CA THR A 722 96.02 15.73 -62.01
C THR A 722 95.32 14.39 -62.21
N LYS A 723 95.65 13.58 -63.24
CA LYS A 723 95.16 12.18 -63.38
C LYS A 723 95.56 11.27 -62.21
N ARG A 724 96.74 11.49 -61.60
CA ARG A 724 97.23 10.72 -60.42
C ARG A 724 96.53 11.13 -59.12
N LEU A 725 96.28 12.43 -58.91
CA LEU A 725 95.45 12.99 -57.83
C LEU A 725 93.97 12.61 -58.00
N LEU A 726 93.48 12.61 -59.25
CA LEU A 726 92.16 12.11 -59.62
C LEU A 726 92.03 10.59 -59.46
N SER A 727 93.12 9.87 -59.13
CA SER A 727 93.15 8.44 -58.80
C SER A 727 93.57 8.15 -57.35
N TYR A 728 93.72 9.20 -56.54
CA TYR A 728 94.12 9.06 -55.14
C TYR A 728 92.93 8.54 -54.32
N ASP A 729 93.02 7.27 -53.95
CA ASP A 729 92.17 6.65 -52.96
C ASP A 729 92.77 6.92 -51.58
N THR A 730 92.00 7.56 -50.70
CA THR A 730 92.44 7.86 -49.34
C THR A 730 92.45 6.64 -48.43
N GLN A 731 92.36 5.42 -48.97
CA GLN A 731 92.46 4.17 -48.21
C GLN A 731 93.68 4.13 -47.29
N ARG A 732 94.85 4.58 -47.76
CA ARG A 732 96.05 4.67 -46.89
C ARG A 732 95.92 5.73 -45.82
N ASP A 733 95.23 6.84 -46.10
CA ASP A 733 94.96 7.86 -45.09
C ASP A 733 94.06 7.30 -43.99
N VAL A 734 93.01 6.53 -44.33
CA VAL A 734 92.10 5.89 -43.36
C VAL A 734 92.80 4.87 -42.48
N GLU A 735 93.72 4.08 -43.03
CA GLU A 735 94.48 3.07 -42.28
C GLU A 735 95.28 3.67 -41.12
N ASN A 736 95.67 4.94 -41.23
CA ASN A 736 96.41 5.67 -40.20
C ASN A 736 95.54 6.10 -39.01
N PHE A 737 94.22 5.96 -39.09
CA PHE A 737 93.29 6.36 -38.03
C PHE A 737 92.35 5.21 -37.63
N TYR A 738 91.69 5.41 -36.51
CA TYR A 738 90.50 4.65 -36.17
C TYR A 738 89.53 5.55 -35.40
N ILE A 739 88.25 5.25 -35.54
CA ILE A 739 87.19 5.90 -34.78
C ILE A 739 86.56 4.87 -33.85
N ASP A 740 86.33 5.28 -32.61
CA ASP A 740 85.50 4.50 -31.70
C ASP A 740 84.06 4.46 -32.24
N PRO A 741 83.50 3.28 -32.54
CA PRO A 741 82.21 3.17 -33.19
C PRO A 741 81.04 3.65 -32.31
N ILE A 742 81.22 3.75 -30.99
CA ILE A 742 80.17 4.18 -30.06
C ILE A 742 80.37 5.65 -29.70
N SER A 743 81.59 6.04 -29.31
CA SER A 743 81.85 7.39 -28.79
C SER A 743 82.12 8.43 -29.88
N GLY A 744 82.45 8.02 -31.11
CA GLY A 744 82.85 8.91 -32.20
C GLY A 744 84.23 9.57 -31.97
N GLN A 745 85.00 9.08 -30.99
CA GLN A 745 86.36 9.58 -30.73
C GLN A 745 87.33 9.11 -31.82
N LEU A 746 87.91 10.07 -32.54
CA LEU A 746 88.89 9.83 -33.59
C LEU A 746 90.30 9.80 -33.00
N ARG A 747 91.08 8.78 -33.34
CA ARG A 747 92.45 8.60 -32.86
C ARG A 747 93.42 8.19 -33.98
N THR A 748 94.69 8.55 -33.81
CA THR A 748 95.77 8.02 -34.64
C THR A 748 96.00 6.54 -34.32
N ARG A 749 96.20 5.70 -35.34
CA ARG A 749 96.58 4.28 -35.18
C ARG A 749 98.08 4.11 -34.99
N MET A 750 98.86 4.94 -35.67
CA MET A 750 100.33 4.93 -35.67
C MET A 750 100.89 6.33 -35.50
N GLU A 751 102.21 6.42 -35.32
CA GLU A 751 102.92 7.69 -35.32
C GLU A 751 102.88 8.28 -36.74
N LEU A 752 102.50 9.55 -36.84
CA LEU A 752 102.45 10.28 -38.12
C LEU A 752 103.66 11.20 -38.21
N ASP A 753 104.29 11.24 -39.37
CA ASP A 753 105.42 12.11 -39.71
C ASP A 753 104.91 13.26 -40.59
N CYS A 754 105.03 14.52 -40.12
CA CYS A 754 104.52 15.66 -40.85
C CYS A 754 105.36 16.01 -42.10
N GLU A 755 106.65 15.61 -42.14
CA GLU A 755 107.51 15.78 -43.31
C GLU A 755 107.13 14.81 -44.44
N GLN A 756 106.54 13.66 -44.09
CA GLN A 756 106.03 12.68 -45.05
C GLN A 756 104.63 13.06 -45.57
N GLN A 757 103.69 13.36 -44.66
CA GLN A 757 102.34 13.80 -45.01
C GLN A 757 101.72 14.60 -43.87
N ASN A 758 101.45 15.88 -44.14
CA ASN A 758 100.96 16.83 -43.14
C ASN A 758 99.42 16.96 -43.09
N VAL A 759 98.69 16.42 -44.07
CA VAL A 759 97.22 16.45 -44.09
C VAL A 759 96.65 15.12 -44.59
N TYR A 760 95.61 14.64 -43.91
CA TYR A 760 94.89 13.40 -44.22
C TYR A 760 93.41 13.69 -44.47
N TYR A 761 92.82 13.01 -45.45
CA TYR A 761 91.41 13.18 -45.83
C TYR A 761 90.66 11.86 -45.81
N PHE A 762 89.50 11.84 -45.16
CA PHE A 762 88.62 10.70 -45.21
C PHE A 762 87.20 11.09 -44.83
N ALA A 763 86.28 10.16 -45.00
CA ALA A 763 84.91 10.31 -44.56
C ALA A 763 84.70 9.55 -43.26
N VAL A 764 83.78 10.06 -42.44
CA VAL A 764 83.17 9.32 -41.35
C VAL A 764 81.72 9.05 -41.74
N ILE A 765 81.31 7.79 -41.66
CA ILE A 765 79.93 7.37 -41.84
C ILE A 765 79.33 7.16 -40.45
N ALA A 766 78.18 7.78 -40.20
CA ALA A 766 77.30 7.44 -39.11
C ALA A 766 76.18 6.57 -39.68
N VAL A 767 76.01 5.36 -39.15
CA VAL A 767 74.96 4.41 -39.55
C VAL A 767 74.13 4.10 -38.33
N ASP A 768 72.81 4.20 -38.44
CA ASP A 768 71.94 3.71 -37.38
C ASP A 768 72.06 2.18 -37.22
N GLN A 769 71.52 1.63 -36.14
CA GLN A 769 71.55 0.20 -35.85
C GLN A 769 70.18 -0.47 -36.05
N ALA A 770 69.35 0.05 -36.95
CA ALA A 770 68.06 -0.53 -37.26
C ALA A 770 68.14 -2.02 -37.63
N VAL A 771 67.07 -2.74 -37.29
CA VAL A 771 66.91 -4.18 -37.52
C VAL A 771 65.69 -4.42 -38.41
N PRO A 772 65.82 -5.13 -39.55
CA PRO A 772 67.04 -5.77 -40.07
C PRO A 772 68.07 -4.75 -40.64
N PRO A 773 69.35 -5.15 -40.81
CA PRO A 773 70.41 -4.25 -41.28
C PRO A 773 70.16 -3.58 -42.63
N GLU A 774 69.33 -4.19 -43.48
CA GLU A 774 68.91 -3.64 -44.78
C GLU A 774 68.09 -2.35 -44.64
N LYS A 775 67.50 -2.10 -43.47
CA LYS A 775 66.71 -0.90 -43.17
C LYS A 775 67.53 0.23 -42.57
N ARG A 776 68.84 0.06 -42.41
CA ARG A 776 69.70 1.09 -41.82
C ARG A 776 69.89 2.26 -42.76
N HIS A 777 69.75 3.45 -42.22
CA HIS A 777 70.13 4.70 -42.85
C HIS A 777 71.55 5.08 -42.45
N SER A 778 72.21 5.80 -43.35
CA SER A 778 73.58 6.25 -43.13
C SER A 778 73.80 7.62 -43.73
N THR A 779 74.57 8.43 -43.04
CA THR A 779 75.03 9.74 -43.51
C THR A 779 76.54 9.78 -43.43
N THR A 780 77.17 10.60 -44.29
CA THR A 780 78.61 10.77 -44.35
C THR A 780 78.99 12.22 -44.09
N ALA A 781 80.02 12.45 -43.29
CA ALA A 781 80.66 13.75 -43.10
C ALA A 781 82.14 13.67 -43.48
N LEU A 782 82.72 14.80 -43.91
CA LEU A 782 84.14 14.87 -44.23
C LEU A 782 84.98 15.09 -42.98
N VAL A 783 86.21 14.55 -42.99
CA VAL A 783 87.22 14.78 -41.98
C VAL A 783 88.54 15.15 -42.62
N THR A 784 89.13 16.25 -42.15
CA THR A 784 90.50 16.67 -42.48
C THR A 784 91.33 16.64 -41.21
N VAL A 785 92.41 15.87 -41.18
CA VAL A 785 93.34 15.87 -40.04
C VAL A 785 94.65 16.52 -40.44
N ILE A 786 95.04 17.57 -39.71
CA ILE A 786 96.28 18.32 -39.92
C ILE A 786 97.30 17.89 -38.86
N VAL A 787 98.44 17.38 -39.31
CA VAL A 787 99.56 17.03 -38.45
C VAL A 787 100.44 18.25 -38.25
N SER A 788 100.56 18.69 -37.01
CA SER A 788 101.39 19.85 -36.65
C SER A 788 102.79 19.39 -36.29
N SER A 789 103.80 20.03 -36.88
CA SER A 789 105.20 19.78 -36.56
C SER A 789 105.46 20.04 -35.07
N VAL A 790 106.17 19.11 -34.42
CA VAL A 790 106.87 19.34 -33.17
C VAL A 790 108.23 19.86 -33.57
N THR A 791 108.61 21.07 -33.16
CA THR A 791 109.95 21.62 -33.43
C THR A 791 111.05 20.71 -32.88
N ASN A 792 111.45 19.70 -33.65
CA ASN A 792 112.48 18.70 -33.34
C ASN A 792 113.53 18.58 -34.46
N HIS A 793 113.48 19.41 -35.49
CA HIS A 793 114.62 19.56 -36.39
C HIS A 793 115.72 20.35 -35.68
N LEU A 794 116.79 19.65 -35.29
CA LEU A 794 118.09 20.26 -35.03
C LEU A 794 118.42 21.19 -36.20
N THR A 795 118.50 22.49 -35.94
CA THR A 795 118.87 23.48 -36.94
C THR A 795 120.32 23.21 -37.35
N PHE A 796 120.52 22.64 -38.53
CA PHE A 796 121.86 22.53 -39.11
C PHE A 796 122.17 23.84 -39.84
N PHE A 797 123.17 24.57 -39.35
CA PHE A 797 123.78 25.66 -40.12
C PHE A 797 124.66 25.05 -41.21
N THR A 798 124.25 25.18 -42.47
CA THR A 798 125.13 24.95 -43.62
C THR A 798 125.70 26.29 -44.07
N ASP A 799 126.90 26.61 -43.60
CA ASP A 799 128.11 26.82 -44.41
C ASP A 799 129.10 27.78 -43.72
N LEU A 800 130.34 27.33 -43.54
CA LEU A 800 131.52 28.17 -43.27
C LEU A 800 132.65 27.68 -44.19
N ARG A 801 132.38 27.63 -45.50
CA ARG A 801 133.36 27.96 -46.53
C ARG A 801 132.79 28.24 -47.90
#